data_AF-A0A7C9RUN3-F1
#
_entry.id   AF-A0A7C9RUN3-F1
#
_cell.length_a   1.000
_cell.length_b   1.000
_cell.length_c   1.000
_cell.angle_alpha   90.00
_cell.angle_beta   90.00
_cell.angle_gamma   90.00
#
_symmetry.space_group_name_H-M   'P 1'
#
loop_
_entity.id
_entity.type
_entity.pdbx_description
1 polymer ?
#
loop_
_entity_poly.entity_id
_entity_poly.type
_entity_poly.pdbx_seq_one_letter_code
_entity_poly.pdbx_strand_id
1 'polypeptide(L)'
;MARGLFAAVAAVVLAVVGMTVPVPVPVTASAAAIADVNGVAAGDAAIRSVDLAGRWSFTPAGRPATTITVPGGGWYKQGFTDVSEATYSRTITVPDSGQPQSAWIEFGAVNHQATLSVDGRVVATQTTAYTASNFDITAFTTPGTTHTISVNVKGRNALKTPAGKYLIPDAANWSEAVPQGIFRSAFLRVYPAVHVSDAFVRTSVTDQTLTYDVTVANTSGSARTVTLGGTLASDNGQAFGYPALPSRTVTVAARSTATVTVGPVAWMLGAASYWWPNVPYRQGHRAQLHRLSVHATTDDGRTSDATYRFGFRESTQNGEYYRLNGVRVNVRGDNLQGANYDRIDNGGKGDAFDTLPGFLPPSAGNGGWPQAVDNYLRLNFNVVRVHQEPASPYMLDVADELGLMIIDETAIRGAGNAQDFNAGRANMVAHARALTLRDRNHPSIVRWSQVNEPNLADSDSEQFQRDLYTAVNAADGTRPIIVEVAPGASPNRYPTMTQANFNLVPHYLDGTGRYGEQTWSVAGRPDGEGEYIWPACSSKQGFAWFATATAAKRGKDTSDLRPYTLLSAWASVIPGVRTTDFTPEEGGRPVYGADNLPDPWSNAQIQRVQAGFNPIAAIDLPYWSASGVSDANGGFPLPSAVPGFAGNTRVDRTITVFNDDFTGTAVDFTWSARLDSPTGAVIASGSTTLIIPLGSRVQQPVSFATPAGGSRVYLVLSTGKSGVTTFTDTAEYFTLGAGQGPTPGKYRIVNRNSGKPLAIAGNSTADGAKAVQQSGNATWTVSAGQNGSFTLRYDATGKVLDVNGSSSTAGLQLQQWTANGGTNQQWFLRSAAGGFFTIANVGNGLVADVYGQSTSDGAQVVQWTANGGVNQQWQLLPQN
;
A
#
# COMPACT_ATOMS: atom_id res chain seq x y z
N MET A 1 -60.08 -28.15 -1.14
CA MET A 1 -60.24 -29.58 -1.50
C MET A 1 -58.85 -30.09 -1.84
N ALA A 2 -58.17 -30.80 -0.92
CA ALA A 2 -58.12 -32.28 -0.82
C ALA A 2 -57.46 -32.92 -2.05
N ARG A 3 -56.50 -33.85 -1.99
CA ARG A 3 -55.76 -34.62 -0.98
C ARG A 3 -54.57 -35.25 -1.74
N GLY A 4 -53.46 -35.54 -1.07
CA GLY A 4 -52.28 -36.16 -1.70
C GLY A 4 -52.39 -37.67 -1.93
N LEU A 5 -51.34 -38.25 -2.53
CA LEU A 5 -50.89 -39.62 -2.26
C LEU A 5 -49.45 -39.84 -2.75
N PHE A 6 -48.66 -40.51 -1.91
CA PHE A 6 -47.33 -41.07 -2.19
C PHE A 6 -47.43 -42.34 -3.04
N ALA A 7 -46.44 -42.60 -3.91
CA ALA A 7 -45.81 -43.91 -4.12
C ALA A 7 -44.56 -43.79 -5.00
N ALA A 8 -43.55 -44.59 -4.69
CA ALA A 8 -42.18 -44.48 -5.15
C ALA A 8 -41.77 -45.55 -6.19
N VAL A 9 -40.57 -45.33 -6.73
CA VAL A 9 -39.60 -46.29 -7.32
C VAL A 9 -39.66 -46.52 -8.83
N ALA A 10 -38.68 -45.92 -9.53
CA ALA A 10 -37.80 -46.64 -10.47
C ALA A 10 -36.49 -45.86 -10.64
N ALA A 11 -35.39 -46.46 -10.19
CA ALA A 11 -34.04 -45.97 -10.34
C ALA A 11 -33.55 -46.17 -11.79
N VAL A 12 -33.00 -45.13 -12.40
CA VAL A 12 -32.07 -45.25 -13.53
C VAL A 12 -30.87 -44.36 -13.20
N VAL A 13 -29.73 -45.02 -13.06
CA VAL A 13 -28.41 -44.41 -12.86
C VAL A 13 -27.97 -43.80 -14.18
N LEU A 14 -27.81 -42.47 -14.23
CA LEU A 14 -26.92 -41.81 -15.17
C LEU A 14 -26.05 -40.83 -14.40
N ALA A 15 -24.76 -41.15 -14.32
CA ALA A 15 -23.74 -40.29 -13.75
C ALA A 15 -23.55 -39.05 -14.64
N VAL A 16 -23.82 -37.87 -14.08
CA VAL A 16 -23.34 -36.59 -14.62
C VAL A 16 -22.64 -35.87 -13.48
N VAL A 17 -21.33 -35.75 -13.62
CA VAL A 17 -20.46 -34.96 -12.76
C VAL A 17 -20.79 -33.49 -13.00
N GLY A 18 -21.68 -32.93 -12.18
CA GLY A 18 -21.95 -31.50 -12.12
C GLY A 18 -21.03 -30.84 -11.11
N MET A 19 -19.97 -30.19 -11.59
CA MET A 19 -19.19 -29.25 -10.78
C MET A 19 -20.11 -28.11 -10.32
N THR A 20 -20.51 -28.11 -9.05
CA THR A 20 -21.13 -26.95 -8.41
C THR A 20 -20.04 -25.91 -8.16
N VAL A 21 -20.09 -24.80 -8.89
CA VAL A 21 -19.38 -23.57 -8.54
C VAL A 21 -19.87 -23.15 -7.14
N PRO A 22 -19.01 -22.99 -6.13
CA PRO A 22 -19.45 -22.53 -4.82
C PRO A 22 -19.91 -21.07 -4.95
N VAL A 23 -21.17 -20.81 -4.59
CA VAL A 23 -21.68 -19.47 -4.34
C VAL A 23 -20.93 -18.91 -3.11
N PRO A 24 -20.41 -17.67 -3.12
CA PRO A 24 -19.75 -17.09 -1.97
C PRO A 24 -20.71 -17.04 -0.77
N VAL A 25 -20.34 -17.68 0.32
CA VAL A 25 -21.04 -17.53 1.61
C VAL A 25 -20.72 -16.12 2.13
N PRO A 26 -21.72 -15.29 2.48
CA PRO A 26 -21.46 -13.99 3.09
C PRO A 26 -20.73 -14.18 4.41
N VAL A 27 -19.57 -13.54 4.53
CA VAL A 27 -18.76 -13.52 5.75
C VAL A 27 -19.55 -12.78 6.83
N THR A 28 -20.15 -13.50 7.76
CA THR A 28 -20.60 -12.89 9.01
C THR A 28 -19.36 -12.64 9.86
N ALA A 29 -18.86 -11.41 9.85
CA ALA A 29 -17.96 -10.92 10.89
C ALA A 29 -18.63 -11.16 12.25
N SER A 30 -17.87 -11.64 13.23
CA SER A 30 -18.36 -11.74 14.60
C SER A 30 -18.88 -10.36 15.03
N ALA A 31 -20.10 -10.34 15.57
CA ALA A 31 -20.64 -9.12 16.17
C ALA A 31 -19.69 -8.65 17.27
N ALA A 32 -19.19 -7.43 17.14
CA ALA A 32 -18.23 -6.83 18.06
C ALA A 32 -18.79 -6.85 19.50
N ALA A 33 -18.21 -7.70 20.34
CA ALA A 33 -18.21 -7.46 21.78
C ALA A 33 -17.55 -6.09 22.00
N ILE A 34 -18.12 -5.26 22.88
CA ILE A 34 -17.70 -3.87 23.11
C ILE A 34 -16.17 -3.84 23.30
N ALA A 35 -15.47 -3.23 22.33
CA ALA A 35 -14.02 -3.25 22.26
C ALA A 35 -13.40 -2.36 23.35
N ASP A 36 -12.26 -2.78 23.88
CA ASP A 36 -11.37 -1.92 24.66
C ASP A 36 -11.03 -0.66 23.84
N VAL A 37 -10.79 0.48 24.51
CA VAL A 37 -10.34 1.72 23.84
C VAL A 37 -9.02 1.54 23.08
N ASN A 38 -8.24 0.53 23.47
CA ASN A 38 -6.96 0.16 22.89
C ASN A 38 -7.01 -1.14 22.07
N GLY A 39 -8.19 -1.69 21.77
CA GLY A 39 -8.34 -2.94 21.01
C GLY A 39 -8.06 -4.20 21.84
N VAL A 40 -8.25 -5.38 21.24
CA VAL A 40 -8.21 -6.66 21.98
C VAL A 40 -6.79 -7.15 22.31
N ALA A 41 -5.76 -6.56 21.70
CA ALA A 41 -4.36 -6.88 21.99
C ALA A 41 -3.85 -6.22 23.29
N ALA A 42 -4.48 -5.14 23.75
CA ALA A 42 -4.10 -4.39 24.94
C ALA A 42 -4.65 -4.97 26.25
N GLY A 43 -5.64 -5.87 26.17
CA GLY A 43 -6.29 -6.52 27.30
C GLY A 43 -7.08 -5.60 28.23
N ASP A 44 -8.11 -6.14 28.88
CA ASP A 44 -9.03 -5.37 29.73
C ASP A 44 -9.29 -6.11 31.05
N ALA A 45 -9.07 -5.42 32.16
CA ALA A 45 -9.34 -5.91 33.52
C ALA A 45 -10.55 -5.24 34.17
N ALA A 46 -11.29 -4.39 33.43
CA ALA A 46 -12.41 -3.65 33.97
C ALA A 46 -13.54 -4.62 34.38
N ILE A 47 -14.06 -4.41 35.57
CA ILE A 47 -15.20 -5.17 36.11
C ILE A 47 -16.53 -4.47 35.82
N ARG A 48 -16.50 -3.16 35.51
CA ARG A 48 -17.64 -2.40 34.96
C ARG A 48 -17.11 -1.41 33.93
N SER A 49 -17.87 -1.23 32.86
CA SER A 49 -17.61 -0.21 31.84
C SER A 49 -18.91 0.52 31.54
N VAL A 50 -18.84 1.84 31.47
CA VAL A 50 -19.95 2.71 31.08
C VAL A 50 -19.49 3.50 29.86
N ASP A 51 -20.17 3.27 28.74
CA ASP A 51 -19.96 4.06 27.53
C ASP A 51 -20.45 5.50 27.74
N LEU A 52 -19.56 6.45 27.53
CA LEU A 52 -19.83 7.88 27.62
C LEU A 52 -20.03 8.51 26.24
N ALA A 53 -20.42 7.74 25.23
CA ALA A 53 -20.76 8.25 23.92
C ALA A 53 -22.02 9.14 23.91
N GLY A 54 -22.21 9.91 22.84
CA GLY A 54 -23.38 10.76 22.59
C GLY A 54 -23.14 12.25 22.82
N ARG A 55 -24.20 13.00 23.18
CA ARG A 55 -24.14 14.47 23.33
C ARG A 55 -23.56 14.93 24.66
N TRP A 56 -22.53 15.75 24.61
CA TRP A 56 -21.91 16.42 25.76
C TRP A 56 -22.24 17.92 25.73
N SER A 57 -22.25 18.56 26.90
CA SER A 57 -22.18 20.02 26.97
C SER A 57 -20.81 20.47 26.46
N PHE A 58 -20.77 21.50 25.63
CA PHE A 58 -19.57 21.97 24.97
C PHE A 58 -19.51 23.49 24.98
N THR A 59 -18.45 24.04 25.55
CA THR A 59 -18.26 25.49 25.65
C THR A 59 -16.94 25.85 24.97
N PRO A 60 -16.98 26.31 23.70
CA PRO A 60 -15.80 26.84 23.05
C PRO A 60 -15.31 28.10 23.77
N ALA A 61 -13.99 28.31 23.82
CA ALA A 61 -13.42 29.50 24.42
C ALA A 61 -13.99 30.78 23.77
N GLY A 62 -14.44 31.72 24.60
CA GLY A 62 -15.05 32.97 24.14
C GLY A 62 -16.46 32.84 23.55
N ARG A 63 -17.12 31.68 23.66
CA ARG A 63 -18.47 31.43 23.12
C ARG A 63 -19.43 30.91 24.20
N PRO A 64 -20.75 31.08 24.02
CA PRO A 64 -21.74 30.45 24.88
C PRO A 64 -21.68 28.92 24.78
N ALA A 65 -22.16 28.25 25.82
CA ALA A 65 -22.29 26.80 25.84
C ALA A 65 -23.28 26.30 24.76
N THR A 66 -22.96 25.15 24.19
CA THR A 66 -23.73 24.41 23.18
C THR A 66 -23.57 22.90 23.43
N THR A 67 -23.83 22.06 22.43
CA THR A 67 -23.62 20.60 22.51
C THR A 67 -22.67 20.11 21.43
N ILE A 68 -21.94 19.02 21.74
CA ILE A 68 -21.09 18.30 20.79
C ILE A 68 -21.29 16.79 20.95
N THR A 69 -21.05 16.01 19.91
CA THR A 69 -21.08 14.55 19.96
C THR A 69 -19.67 13.99 20.22
N VAL A 70 -19.57 13.03 21.12
CA VAL A 70 -18.34 12.28 21.45
C VAL A 70 -18.64 10.77 21.36
N PRO A 71 -17.86 9.96 20.62
CA PRO A 71 -17.00 10.41 19.54
C PRO A 71 -17.83 11.08 18.44
N GLY A 72 -17.18 11.98 17.70
CA GLY A 72 -17.80 12.68 16.57
C GLY A 72 -16.75 13.26 15.62
N GLY A 73 -15.53 12.70 15.62
CA GLY A 73 -14.37 13.21 14.89
C GLY A 73 -13.80 14.53 15.44
N GLY A 74 -14.18 14.91 16.67
CA GLY A 74 -13.70 16.14 17.31
C GLY A 74 -14.48 17.39 16.88
N TRP A 75 -14.08 18.55 17.40
CA TRP A 75 -14.81 19.80 17.16
C TRP A 75 -14.62 20.34 15.75
N TYR A 76 -13.48 20.06 15.12
CA TYR A 76 -13.21 20.50 13.76
C TYR A 76 -14.18 19.84 12.76
N LYS A 77 -14.38 18.51 12.87
CA LYS A 77 -15.38 17.74 12.08
C LYS A 77 -16.81 18.22 12.28
N GLN A 78 -17.10 18.70 13.48
CA GLN A 78 -18.43 19.19 13.86
C GLN A 78 -18.63 20.69 13.61
N GLY A 79 -17.74 21.32 12.82
CA GLY A 79 -17.92 22.69 12.29
C GLY A 79 -17.28 23.81 13.13
N PHE A 80 -16.61 23.49 14.24
CA PHE A 80 -15.95 24.48 15.10
C PHE A 80 -14.50 24.74 14.68
N THR A 81 -14.29 25.28 13.48
CA THR A 81 -12.96 25.32 12.84
C THR A 81 -12.03 26.43 13.32
N ASP A 82 -12.54 27.39 14.07
CA ASP A 82 -11.80 28.53 14.61
C ASP A 82 -11.64 28.45 16.14
N VAL A 83 -11.81 27.25 16.70
CA VAL A 83 -11.69 26.97 18.13
C VAL A 83 -10.34 26.33 18.42
N SER A 84 -9.58 26.97 19.31
CA SER A 84 -8.29 26.46 19.81
C SER A 84 -8.40 25.83 21.19
N GLU A 85 -9.44 26.17 21.97
CA GLU A 85 -9.69 25.62 23.30
C GLU A 85 -11.19 25.49 23.54
N ALA A 86 -11.62 24.42 24.21
CA ALA A 86 -13.02 24.22 24.58
C ALA A 86 -13.16 23.35 25.82
N THR A 87 -14.25 23.54 26.57
CA THR A 87 -14.59 22.70 27.72
C THR A 87 -15.75 21.78 27.38
N TYR A 88 -15.54 20.48 27.59
CA TYR A 88 -16.58 19.44 27.54
C TYR A 88 -17.12 19.22 28.96
N SER A 89 -18.41 18.93 29.12
CA SER A 89 -18.99 18.56 30.42
C SER A 89 -20.13 17.57 30.29
N ARG A 90 -20.22 16.66 31.26
CA ARG A 90 -21.28 15.65 31.37
C ARG A 90 -21.37 15.11 32.80
N THR A 91 -22.55 14.62 33.19
CA THR A 91 -22.75 13.88 34.44
C THR A 91 -22.46 12.39 34.25
N ILE A 92 -21.78 11.80 35.22
CA ILE A 92 -21.50 10.37 35.29
C ILE A 92 -22.00 9.81 36.62
N THR A 93 -22.35 8.53 36.65
CA THR A 93 -22.60 7.79 37.90
C THR A 93 -21.55 6.71 38.02
N VAL A 94 -20.75 6.73 39.08
CA VAL A 94 -19.68 5.74 39.28
C VAL A 94 -20.30 4.43 39.74
N PRO A 95 -20.15 3.31 38.98
CA PRO A 95 -20.66 2.03 39.42
C PRO A 95 -20.05 1.61 40.76
N ASP A 96 -20.87 1.11 41.67
CA ASP A 96 -20.38 0.41 42.87
C ASP A 96 -20.21 -1.07 42.55
N SER A 97 -18.97 -1.54 42.59
CA SER A 97 -18.63 -2.94 42.35
C SER A 97 -18.84 -3.83 43.58
N GLY A 98 -19.11 -3.26 44.76
CA GLY A 98 -19.21 -3.99 46.03
C GLY A 98 -17.84 -4.42 46.60
N GLN A 99 -16.74 -3.95 46.02
CA GLN A 99 -15.37 -4.23 46.46
C GLN A 99 -14.48 -2.97 46.33
N PRO A 100 -13.30 -2.94 46.98
CA PRO A 100 -12.32 -1.90 46.73
C PRO A 100 -12.03 -1.79 45.23
N GLN A 101 -12.22 -0.59 44.69
CA GLN A 101 -12.17 -0.33 43.26
C GLN A 101 -11.37 0.93 42.95
N SER A 102 -10.98 1.07 41.68
CA SER A 102 -10.59 2.34 41.09
C SER A 102 -11.52 2.69 39.94
N ALA A 103 -11.78 3.99 39.77
CA ALA A 103 -12.63 4.54 38.72
C ALA A 103 -11.79 5.42 37.81
N TRP A 104 -11.90 5.21 36.50
CA TRP A 104 -11.08 5.86 35.49
C TRP A 104 -11.95 6.45 34.37
N ILE A 105 -11.60 7.65 33.91
CA ILE A 105 -12.11 8.18 32.65
C ILE A 105 -11.06 7.93 31.58
N GLU A 106 -11.45 7.21 30.54
CA GLU A 106 -10.57 6.82 29.45
C GLU A 106 -11.11 7.33 28.13
N PHE A 107 -10.28 8.09 27.42
CA PHE A 107 -10.55 8.54 26.07
C PHE A 107 -9.66 7.77 25.11
N GLY A 108 -10.23 7.20 24.04
CA GLY A 108 -9.45 6.53 22.99
C GLY A 108 -8.42 7.46 22.34
N ALA A 109 -8.74 8.75 22.24
CA ALA A 109 -7.79 9.82 21.92
C ALA A 109 -8.39 11.20 22.22
N VAL A 110 -7.55 12.07 22.78
CA VAL A 110 -7.79 13.52 22.85
C VAL A 110 -6.64 14.24 22.19
N ASN A 111 -6.98 15.10 21.23
CA ASN A 111 -6.04 16.01 20.60
C ASN A 111 -6.27 17.45 21.14
N HIS A 112 -5.37 18.02 21.94
CA HIS A 112 -4.06 17.48 22.34
C HIS A 112 -3.77 17.55 23.85
N GLN A 113 -4.10 18.66 24.52
CA GLN A 113 -3.94 18.73 25.98
C GLN A 113 -5.30 18.73 26.66
N ALA A 114 -5.54 17.76 27.55
CA ALA A 114 -6.79 17.59 28.27
C ALA A 114 -6.57 17.77 29.78
N THR A 115 -7.33 18.68 30.39
CA THR A 115 -7.40 18.84 31.85
C THR A 115 -8.76 18.37 32.33
N LEU A 116 -8.79 17.24 33.03
CA LEU A 116 -10.01 16.66 33.57
C LEU A 116 -10.24 17.14 35.00
N SER A 117 -11.48 17.52 35.31
CA SER A 117 -11.95 17.84 36.64
C SER A 117 -13.22 17.06 36.97
N VAL A 118 -13.40 16.75 38.25
CA VAL A 118 -14.61 16.14 38.83
C VAL A 118 -15.17 17.10 39.87
N ASP A 119 -16.44 17.48 39.73
CA ASP A 119 -17.13 18.45 40.61
C ASP A 119 -16.31 19.74 40.84
N GLY A 120 -15.67 20.23 39.77
CA GLY A 120 -14.83 21.43 39.78
C GLY A 120 -13.41 21.23 40.32
N ARG A 121 -13.05 20.06 40.83
CA ARG A 121 -11.69 19.74 41.31
C ARG A 121 -10.86 19.11 40.21
N VAL A 122 -9.71 19.70 39.89
CA VAL A 122 -8.78 19.18 38.87
C VAL A 122 -8.22 17.83 39.32
N VAL A 123 -8.31 16.85 38.43
CA VAL A 123 -7.74 15.50 38.60
C VAL A 123 -6.32 15.49 38.04
N ALA A 124 -6.17 15.76 36.75
CA ALA A 124 -4.86 15.85 36.09
C ALA A 124 -4.96 16.59 34.74
N THR A 125 -3.81 17.00 34.23
CA THR A 125 -3.62 17.46 32.85
C THR A 125 -2.70 16.48 32.12
N GLN A 126 -3.11 16.05 30.92
CA GLN A 126 -2.30 15.20 30.04
C GLN A 126 -2.19 15.84 28.66
N THR A 127 -1.02 15.74 28.04
CA THR A 127 -0.81 16.11 26.63
C THR A 127 -0.53 14.84 25.84
N THR A 128 -1.42 14.51 24.92
CA THR A 128 -1.37 13.31 24.07
C THR A 128 -1.60 13.70 22.61
N ALA A 129 -1.28 12.79 21.69
CA ALA A 129 -1.62 12.95 20.28
C ALA A 129 -2.04 11.58 19.72
N TYR A 130 -3.27 11.44 19.21
CA TYR A 130 -3.78 10.21 18.59
C TYR A 130 -3.74 8.91 19.43
N THR A 131 -3.37 9.05 20.71
CA THR A 131 -3.18 8.00 21.69
C THR A 131 -4.08 8.28 22.90
N ALA A 132 -4.36 7.25 23.69
CA ALA A 132 -5.34 7.33 24.76
C ALA A 132 -4.96 8.36 25.84
N SER A 133 -5.98 9.01 26.43
CA SER A 133 -5.84 9.87 27.60
C SER A 133 -6.63 9.25 28.76
N ASN A 134 -5.94 8.84 29.83
CA ASN A 134 -6.52 8.02 30.91
C ASN A 134 -6.38 8.72 32.27
N PHE A 135 -7.49 8.98 32.96
CA PHE A 135 -7.54 9.75 34.21
C PHE A 135 -8.08 8.91 35.36
N ASP A 136 -7.27 8.67 36.40
CA ASP A 136 -7.73 8.08 37.65
C ASP A 136 -8.56 9.09 38.46
N ILE A 137 -9.87 8.87 38.52
CA ILE A 137 -10.81 9.74 39.26
C ILE A 137 -11.18 9.17 40.63
N THR A 138 -10.51 8.10 41.07
CA THR A 138 -10.86 7.35 42.30
C THR A 138 -10.87 8.25 43.53
N ALA A 139 -9.87 9.12 43.68
CA ALA A 139 -9.76 10.03 44.82
C ALA A 139 -10.77 11.20 44.80
N PHE A 140 -11.52 11.35 43.71
CA PHE A 140 -12.44 12.47 43.47
C PHE A 140 -13.90 12.05 43.42
N THR A 141 -14.18 10.75 43.47
CA THR A 141 -15.53 10.21 43.35
C THR A 141 -15.86 9.27 44.50
N THR A 142 -17.14 8.97 44.67
CA THR A 142 -17.62 7.92 45.57
C THR A 142 -18.39 6.86 44.76
N PRO A 143 -18.15 5.56 44.98
CA PRO A 143 -18.93 4.52 44.31
C PRO A 143 -20.44 4.68 44.58
N GLY A 144 -21.26 4.47 43.56
CA GLY A 144 -22.72 4.61 43.61
C GLY A 144 -23.24 6.05 43.50
N THR A 145 -22.37 7.07 43.47
CA THR A 145 -22.80 8.47 43.40
C THR A 145 -22.61 9.10 42.03
N THR A 146 -23.40 10.13 41.76
CA THR A 146 -23.35 10.92 40.53
C THR A 146 -22.43 12.11 40.71
N HIS A 147 -21.59 12.36 39.69
CA HIS A 147 -20.61 13.45 39.65
C HIS A 147 -20.70 14.18 38.31
N THR A 148 -20.28 15.44 38.29
CA THR A 148 -20.07 16.18 37.04
C THR A 148 -18.59 16.10 36.65
N ILE A 149 -18.30 15.62 35.45
CA ILE A 149 -16.97 15.74 34.88
C ILE A 149 -16.91 16.92 33.90
N SER A 150 -15.79 17.63 33.90
CA SER A 150 -15.47 18.62 32.89
C SER A 150 -14.07 18.39 32.35
N VAL A 151 -13.90 18.49 31.03
CA VAL A 151 -12.59 18.34 30.37
C VAL A 151 -12.29 19.62 29.60
N ASN A 152 -11.35 20.41 30.08
CA ASN A 152 -10.82 21.55 29.33
C ASN A 152 -9.76 21.04 28.36
N VAL A 153 -9.99 21.23 27.07
CA VAL A 153 -9.12 20.73 26.01
C VAL A 153 -8.50 21.89 25.23
N LYS A 154 -7.17 21.84 25.07
CA LYS A 154 -6.41 22.69 24.17
C LYS A 154 -6.04 21.92 22.91
N GLY A 155 -6.43 22.48 21.77
CA GLY A 155 -6.05 21.99 20.45
C GLY A 155 -4.66 22.45 20.04
N ARG A 156 -4.23 22.02 18.85
CA ARG A 156 -2.87 22.25 18.31
C ARG A 156 -2.50 23.72 18.25
N ASN A 157 -3.45 24.60 17.94
CA ASN A 157 -3.21 26.03 17.79
C ASN A 157 -2.94 26.75 19.12
N ALA A 158 -3.35 26.16 20.25
CA ALA A 158 -3.00 26.65 21.58
C ALA A 158 -1.63 26.14 22.08
N LEU A 159 -1.02 25.18 21.36
CA LEU A 159 0.23 24.51 21.73
C LEU A 159 1.34 24.82 20.73
N LYS A 160 1.67 26.11 20.60
CA LYS A 160 2.71 26.62 19.69
C LYS A 160 3.78 27.41 20.43
N THR A 161 4.99 27.40 19.88
CA THR A 161 6.04 28.35 20.24
C THR A 161 5.65 29.77 19.79
N PRO A 162 6.31 30.83 20.30
CA PRO A 162 6.12 32.19 19.79
C PRO A 162 6.41 32.33 18.28
N ALA A 163 7.24 31.45 17.72
CA ALA A 163 7.53 31.39 16.29
C ALA A 163 6.44 30.64 15.49
N GLY A 164 5.36 30.20 16.14
CA GLY A 164 4.22 29.53 15.50
C GLY A 164 4.40 28.04 15.26
N LYS A 165 5.47 27.42 15.77
CA LYS A 165 5.73 25.98 15.60
C LYS A 165 5.02 25.14 16.65
N TYR A 166 4.44 24.01 16.26
CA TYR A 166 3.74 23.10 17.14
C TYR A 166 4.69 22.43 18.15
N LEU A 167 4.24 22.35 19.40
CA LEU A 167 4.93 21.66 20.51
C LEU A 167 4.53 20.19 20.64
N ILE A 168 3.65 19.71 19.76
CA ILE A 168 3.04 18.38 19.77
C ILE A 168 3.16 17.72 18.39
N PRO A 169 3.08 16.39 18.30
CA PRO A 169 2.90 15.69 17.03
C PRO A 169 1.63 16.18 16.34
N ASP A 170 1.75 16.65 15.10
CA ASP A 170 0.66 17.28 14.34
C ASP A 170 0.30 16.54 13.03
N ALA A 171 0.83 15.32 12.83
CA ALA A 171 0.58 14.49 11.63
C ALA A 171 0.74 15.30 10.31
N ALA A 172 -0.21 15.13 9.38
CA ALA A 172 -0.30 15.84 8.11
C ALA A 172 -0.85 17.26 8.29
N ASN A 173 -0.04 18.16 8.87
CA ASN A 173 -0.43 19.53 9.25
C ASN A 173 -0.94 20.44 8.10
N TRP A 174 -0.61 20.11 6.85
CA TRP A 174 -1.12 20.79 5.65
C TRP A 174 -2.59 20.48 5.39
N SER A 175 -3.11 19.40 5.98
CA SER A 175 -4.53 19.10 5.98
C SER A 175 -5.22 19.86 7.12
N GLU A 176 -6.39 20.42 6.83
CA GLU A 176 -7.32 20.89 7.86
C GLU A 176 -7.85 19.70 8.72
N ALA A 177 -7.56 18.46 8.32
CA ALA A 177 -7.98 17.18 8.91
C ALA A 177 -7.12 16.68 10.08
N VAL A 178 -6.64 17.53 10.97
CA VAL A 178 -6.06 17.05 12.25
C VAL A 178 -7.18 17.11 13.29
N PRO A 179 -7.71 15.96 13.76
CA PRO A 179 -8.80 15.94 14.74
C PRO A 179 -8.43 16.79 15.95
N GLN A 180 -9.39 17.58 16.43
CA GLN A 180 -9.20 18.43 17.60
C GLN A 180 -10.28 18.14 18.63
N GLY A 181 -9.91 18.06 19.90
CA GLY A 181 -10.81 17.71 20.98
C GLY A 181 -10.86 16.22 21.28
N ILE A 182 -11.95 15.79 21.91
CA ILE A 182 -12.23 14.37 22.16
C ILE A 182 -12.86 13.80 20.89
N PHE A 183 -12.09 13.04 20.12
CA PHE A 183 -12.51 12.60 18.79
C PHE A 183 -12.76 11.09 18.66
N ARG A 184 -12.13 10.29 19.51
CA ARG A 184 -12.40 8.85 19.67
C ARG A 184 -13.24 8.57 20.92
N SER A 185 -13.43 7.29 21.22
CA SER A 185 -14.29 6.76 22.27
C SER A 185 -14.04 7.39 23.66
N ALA A 186 -15.05 7.33 24.53
CA ALA A 186 -14.98 7.84 25.90
C ALA A 186 -15.69 6.85 26.84
N PHE A 187 -15.00 6.40 27.88
CA PHE A 187 -15.53 5.43 28.83
C PHE A 187 -15.27 5.86 30.28
N LEU A 188 -16.19 5.49 31.16
CA LEU A 188 -15.93 5.36 32.59
C LEU A 188 -15.70 3.88 32.89
N ARG A 189 -14.48 3.53 33.30
CA ARG A 189 -14.12 2.17 33.67
C ARG A 189 -13.92 2.03 35.17
N VAL A 190 -14.37 0.90 35.70
CA VAL A 190 -14.13 0.50 37.08
C VAL A 190 -13.29 -0.76 37.06
N TYR A 191 -12.16 -0.70 37.75
CA TYR A 191 -11.26 -1.82 37.97
C TYR A 191 -11.24 -2.20 39.45
N PRO A 192 -10.92 -3.45 39.82
CA PRO A 192 -10.51 -3.76 41.18
C PRO A 192 -9.37 -2.82 41.63
N ALA A 193 -9.30 -2.49 42.93
CA ALA A 193 -8.24 -1.58 43.43
C ALA A 193 -6.83 -2.14 43.22
N VAL A 194 -6.69 -3.46 43.08
CA VAL A 194 -5.47 -4.11 42.61
C VAL A 194 -5.82 -4.89 41.35
N HIS A 195 -5.24 -4.54 40.21
CA HIS A 195 -5.59 -5.15 38.93
C HIS A 195 -4.37 -5.27 38.02
N VAL A 196 -4.44 -6.21 37.07
CA VAL A 196 -3.50 -6.28 35.95
C VAL A 196 -3.79 -5.09 35.04
N SER A 197 -2.82 -4.19 34.89
CA SER A 197 -2.99 -2.97 34.10
C SER A 197 -2.39 -3.07 32.69
N ASP A 198 -1.48 -4.02 32.46
CA ASP A 198 -0.80 -4.21 31.17
C ASP A 198 -0.06 -5.56 31.19
N ALA A 199 0.03 -6.19 30.01
CA ALA A 199 0.94 -7.31 29.81
C ALA A 199 1.55 -7.25 28.41
N PHE A 200 2.87 -7.39 28.32
CA PHE A 200 3.59 -7.41 27.05
C PHE A 200 4.08 -8.80 26.72
N VAL A 201 3.55 -9.40 25.66
CA VAL A 201 3.90 -10.74 25.20
C VAL A 201 5.04 -10.69 24.18
N ARG A 202 6.12 -11.41 24.45
CA ARG A 202 7.28 -11.55 23.56
C ARG A 202 7.51 -13.01 23.22
N THR A 203 7.64 -13.28 21.93
CA THR A 203 7.85 -14.62 21.40
C THR A 203 9.14 -14.66 20.62
N SER A 204 9.96 -15.69 20.85
CA SER A 204 11.08 -16.03 19.97
C SER A 204 10.76 -17.33 19.25
N VAL A 205 10.74 -17.26 17.92
CA VAL A 205 10.64 -18.44 17.06
C VAL A 205 11.97 -19.16 17.02
N THR A 206 13.07 -18.42 16.94
CA THR A 206 14.44 -18.97 16.95
C THR A 206 14.69 -19.83 18.19
N ASP A 207 14.37 -19.32 19.38
CA ASP A 207 14.62 -20.03 20.64
C ASP A 207 13.43 -20.92 21.06
N GLN A 208 12.31 -20.83 20.35
CA GLN A 208 11.03 -21.43 20.75
C GLN A 208 10.66 -21.11 22.21
N THR A 209 10.67 -19.82 22.55
CA THR A 209 10.30 -19.33 23.88
C THR A 209 9.21 -18.26 23.87
N LEU A 210 8.45 -18.21 24.96
CA LEU A 210 7.48 -17.17 25.30
C LEU A 210 7.95 -16.50 26.60
N THR A 211 8.03 -15.18 26.60
CA THR A 211 8.23 -14.36 27.80
C THR A 211 7.17 -13.29 27.83
N TYR A 212 6.63 -12.96 28.99
CA TYR A 212 5.72 -11.83 29.11
C TYR A 212 5.98 -11.03 30.38
N ASP A 213 5.89 -9.71 30.28
CA ASP A 213 5.90 -8.84 31.45
C ASP A 213 4.47 -8.54 31.86
N VAL A 214 4.16 -8.65 33.14
CA VAL A 214 2.86 -8.29 33.70
C VAL A 214 3.05 -7.09 34.60
N THR A 215 2.33 -6.01 34.31
CA THR A 215 2.24 -4.84 35.18
C THR A 215 0.96 -4.92 36.00
N VAL A 216 1.12 -4.80 37.32
CA VAL A 216 0.00 -4.75 38.28
C VAL A 216 -0.06 -3.35 38.87
N ALA A 217 -1.25 -2.75 38.83
CA ALA A 217 -1.55 -1.49 39.50
C ALA A 217 -2.20 -1.76 40.86
N ASN A 218 -1.76 -1.04 41.88
CA ASN A 218 -2.38 -1.02 43.21
C ASN A 218 -2.77 0.43 43.54
N THR A 219 -4.05 0.76 43.38
CA THR A 219 -4.60 2.09 43.71
C THR A 219 -5.04 2.19 45.17
N SER A 220 -4.99 1.08 45.92
CA SER A 220 -5.39 1.05 47.33
C SER A 220 -4.40 1.79 48.23
N GLY A 221 -4.83 2.07 49.47
CA GLY A 221 -4.03 2.75 50.48
C GLY A 221 -3.00 1.86 51.20
N SER A 222 -2.83 0.60 50.79
CA SER A 222 -1.91 -0.34 51.45
C SER A 222 -1.13 -1.16 50.43
N ALA A 223 0.09 -1.57 50.79
CA ALA A 223 0.82 -2.54 49.98
C ALA A 223 0.05 -3.87 49.92
N ARG A 224 0.16 -4.54 48.78
CA ARG A 224 -0.52 -5.80 48.50
C ARG A 224 0.44 -6.78 47.86
N THR A 225 0.42 -8.01 48.36
CA THR A 225 1.10 -9.12 47.68
C THR A 225 0.12 -9.76 46.70
N VAL A 226 0.56 -9.93 45.46
CA VAL A 226 -0.25 -10.41 44.35
C VAL A 226 0.40 -11.65 43.75
N THR A 227 -0.35 -12.75 43.71
CA THR A 227 0.01 -13.97 43.01
C THR A 227 -0.55 -13.91 41.59
N LEU A 228 0.31 -14.10 40.60
CA LEU A 228 0.01 -14.05 39.18
C LEU A 228 0.12 -15.45 38.59
N GLY A 229 -0.96 -15.94 38.01
CA GLY A 229 -1.02 -17.11 37.14
C GLY A 229 -1.28 -16.69 35.69
N GLY A 230 -1.10 -17.63 34.76
CA GLY A 230 -1.40 -17.40 33.34
C GLY A 230 -1.92 -18.65 32.66
N THR A 231 -2.78 -18.47 31.66
CA THR A 231 -3.22 -19.54 30.75
C THR A 231 -3.12 -19.10 29.30
N LEU A 232 -2.87 -20.07 28.41
CA LEU A 232 -2.82 -19.85 26.96
C LEU A 232 -3.98 -20.58 26.28
N ALA A 233 -4.54 -19.94 25.27
CA ALA A 233 -5.53 -20.53 24.38
C ALA A 233 -5.31 -20.07 22.93
N SER A 234 -5.82 -20.82 21.98
CA SER A 234 -5.95 -20.34 20.60
C SER A 234 -7.17 -19.42 20.48
N ASP A 235 -7.06 -18.40 19.63
CA ASP A 235 -8.16 -17.44 19.42
C ASP A 235 -9.33 -18.07 18.64
N ASN A 236 -9.00 -19.00 17.73
CA ASN A 236 -9.94 -19.74 16.87
C ASN A 236 -10.41 -21.09 17.43
N GLY A 237 -10.00 -21.45 18.66
CA GLY A 237 -10.37 -22.71 19.30
C GLY A 237 -9.61 -23.96 18.82
N GLN A 238 -8.61 -23.82 17.93
CA GLN A 238 -7.73 -24.92 17.55
C GLN A 238 -6.95 -25.45 18.77
N ALA A 239 -6.89 -26.77 18.92
CA ALA A 239 -6.19 -27.39 20.04
C ALA A 239 -4.66 -27.36 19.85
N PHE A 240 -3.96 -26.90 20.88
CA PHE A 240 -2.50 -26.96 21.00
C PHE A 240 -2.12 -27.47 22.39
N GLY A 241 -1.01 -28.18 22.50
CA GLY A 241 -0.45 -28.61 23.79
C GLY A 241 0.30 -27.47 24.49
N TYR A 242 -0.42 -26.42 24.92
CA TYR A 242 0.20 -25.27 25.57
C TYR A 242 1.00 -25.66 26.83
N PRO A 243 2.18 -25.06 27.05
CA PRO A 243 2.92 -25.27 28.29
C PRO A 243 2.17 -24.66 29.48
N ALA A 244 2.37 -25.23 30.66
CA ALA A 244 1.97 -24.57 31.90
C ALA A 244 2.80 -23.30 32.10
N LEU A 245 2.15 -22.18 32.42
CA LEU A 245 2.84 -20.93 32.73
C LEU A 245 3.19 -20.86 34.22
N PRO A 246 4.42 -20.48 34.59
CA PRO A 246 4.83 -20.46 35.98
C PRO A 246 4.15 -19.32 36.74
N SER A 247 3.68 -19.61 37.95
CA SER A 247 3.16 -18.60 38.86
C SER A 247 4.28 -17.67 39.34
N ARG A 248 3.98 -16.38 39.51
CA ARG A 248 4.87 -15.40 40.14
C ARG A 248 4.15 -14.68 41.27
N THR A 249 4.90 -14.16 42.22
CA THR A 249 4.37 -13.29 43.27
C THR A 249 5.11 -11.96 43.24
N VAL A 250 4.38 -10.87 43.38
CA VAL A 250 4.93 -9.52 43.43
C VAL A 250 4.26 -8.72 44.56
N THR A 251 5.04 -7.98 45.33
CA THR A 251 4.50 -7.01 46.28
C THR A 251 4.43 -5.65 45.60
N VAL A 252 3.23 -5.09 45.52
CA VAL A 252 2.96 -3.79 44.93
C VAL A 252 2.68 -2.81 46.05
N ALA A 253 3.46 -1.73 46.14
CA ALA A 253 3.25 -0.70 47.15
C ALA A 253 1.89 -0.01 46.97
N ALA A 254 1.43 0.67 48.02
CA ALA A 254 0.20 1.46 47.94
C ALA A 254 0.37 2.56 46.88
N ARG A 255 -0.67 2.77 46.06
CA ARG A 255 -0.70 3.81 45.01
C ARG A 255 0.49 3.74 44.05
N SER A 256 0.87 2.53 43.64
CA SER A 256 1.97 2.32 42.71
C SER A 256 1.66 1.20 41.72
N THR A 257 2.54 1.05 40.73
CA THR A 257 2.58 -0.10 39.83
C THR A 257 3.83 -0.93 40.10
N ALA A 258 3.80 -2.21 39.77
CA ALA A 258 4.99 -3.06 39.70
C ALA A 258 4.90 -3.99 38.49
N THR A 259 6.02 -4.20 37.81
CA THR A 259 6.11 -5.10 36.65
C THR A 259 6.94 -6.32 37.03
N VAL A 260 6.49 -7.50 36.64
CA VAL A 260 7.22 -8.77 36.81
C VAL A 260 7.26 -9.54 35.51
N THR A 261 8.43 -10.11 35.20
CA THR A 261 8.63 -10.95 34.02
C THR A 261 8.31 -12.41 34.33
N VAL A 262 7.52 -13.03 33.47
CA VAL A 262 7.24 -14.47 33.46
C VAL A 262 7.90 -15.10 32.23
N GLY A 263 8.65 -16.19 32.45
CA GLY A 263 9.41 -16.87 31.42
C GLY A 263 10.93 -16.67 31.52
N PRO A 264 11.71 -17.10 30.50
CA PRO A 264 11.22 -17.71 29.26
C PRO A 264 10.58 -19.09 29.50
N VAL A 265 9.45 -19.34 28.83
CA VAL A 265 8.73 -20.63 28.83
C VAL A 265 8.91 -21.27 27.45
N ALA A 266 9.39 -22.51 27.40
CA ALA A 266 9.42 -23.29 26.17
C ALA A 266 7.98 -23.66 25.76
N TRP A 267 7.60 -23.42 24.50
CA TRP A 267 6.23 -23.66 24.02
C TRP A 267 6.12 -24.81 23.03
N MET A 268 7.16 -25.08 22.21
CA MET A 268 7.27 -26.26 21.32
C MET A 268 5.99 -26.63 20.53
N LEU A 269 5.19 -25.65 20.10
CA LEU A 269 3.88 -25.88 19.45
C LEU A 269 3.96 -26.18 17.94
N GLY A 270 5.14 -25.98 17.33
CA GLY A 270 5.38 -26.17 15.90
C GLY A 270 4.89 -25.02 15.02
N ALA A 271 5.24 -25.02 13.73
CA ALA A 271 4.97 -23.89 12.82
C ALA A 271 3.47 -23.62 12.55
N ALA A 272 2.58 -24.57 12.89
CA ALA A 272 1.13 -24.40 12.77
C ALA A 272 0.54 -23.41 13.79
N SER A 273 1.25 -23.12 14.89
CA SER A 273 0.87 -22.09 15.86
C SER A 273 1.45 -20.71 15.53
N TYR A 274 2.18 -20.57 14.43
CA TYR A 274 2.85 -19.30 14.11
C TYR A 274 1.87 -18.37 13.42
N TRP A 275 1.96 -17.09 13.74
CA TRP A 275 1.34 -16.07 12.92
C TRP A 275 2.14 -15.92 11.62
N TRP A 276 1.44 -15.97 10.49
CA TRP A 276 1.97 -15.76 9.15
C TRP A 276 1.08 -14.79 8.41
N PRO A 277 1.64 -13.89 7.58
CA PRO A 277 0.83 -13.03 6.73
C PRO A 277 0.21 -13.83 5.58
N ASN A 278 -0.83 -13.28 4.96
CA ASN A 278 -1.52 -13.89 3.84
C ASN A 278 -0.75 -13.72 2.52
N VAL A 279 0.43 -14.33 2.46
CA VAL A 279 1.36 -14.27 1.32
C VAL A 279 1.75 -15.69 0.91
N PRO A 280 1.50 -16.12 -0.34
CA PRO A 280 0.65 -15.46 -1.33
C PRO A 280 -0.81 -15.31 -0.84
N TYR A 281 -1.53 -14.36 -1.45
CA TYR A 281 -2.93 -14.11 -1.15
C TYR A 281 -3.77 -15.38 -1.34
N ARG A 282 -4.47 -15.74 -0.28
CA ARG A 282 -5.48 -16.80 -0.24
C ARG A 282 -6.78 -16.19 0.24
N GLN A 283 -7.80 -16.27 -0.62
CA GLN A 283 -9.13 -15.80 -0.27
C GLN A 283 -9.64 -16.56 0.97
N GLY A 284 -10.18 -15.82 1.95
CA GLY A 284 -10.70 -16.40 3.19
C GLY A 284 -9.63 -16.85 4.20
N HIS A 285 -8.35 -16.55 3.97
CA HIS A 285 -7.29 -16.78 4.96
C HIS A 285 -7.60 -16.10 6.30
N ARG A 286 -7.22 -16.78 7.40
CA ARG A 286 -7.16 -16.22 8.74
C ARG A 286 -5.85 -16.64 9.38
N ALA A 287 -5.14 -15.67 9.96
CA ALA A 287 -3.88 -15.94 10.63
C ALA A 287 -4.13 -16.65 11.97
N GLN A 288 -3.16 -17.45 12.42
CA GLN A 288 -3.25 -18.11 13.71
C GLN A 288 -2.90 -17.13 14.83
N LEU A 289 -3.89 -16.86 15.69
CA LEU A 289 -3.78 -15.97 16.86
C LEU A 289 -4.00 -16.76 18.15
N HIS A 290 -3.55 -16.17 19.26
CA HIS A 290 -3.55 -16.76 20.59
C HIS A 290 -3.96 -15.74 21.64
N ARG A 291 -4.38 -16.24 22.79
CA ARG A 291 -4.74 -15.45 23.96
C ARG A 291 -3.87 -15.83 25.15
N LEU A 292 -3.34 -14.84 25.83
CA LEU A 292 -2.78 -14.95 27.18
C LEU A 292 -3.82 -14.40 28.15
N SER A 293 -4.37 -15.24 29.02
CA SER A 293 -5.18 -14.78 30.15
C SER A 293 -4.30 -14.75 31.40
N VAL A 294 -4.16 -13.57 32.00
CA VAL A 294 -3.41 -13.34 33.24
C VAL A 294 -4.40 -13.30 34.39
N HIS A 295 -4.14 -14.10 35.42
CA HIS A 295 -4.96 -14.22 36.61
C HIS A 295 -4.19 -13.66 37.81
N ALA A 296 -4.64 -12.54 38.37
CA ALA A 296 -4.08 -11.95 39.58
C ALA A 296 -4.96 -12.29 40.79
N THR A 297 -4.35 -12.71 41.90
CA THR A 297 -5.01 -12.92 43.19
C THR A 297 -4.23 -12.21 44.29
N THR A 298 -4.88 -11.32 45.03
CA THR A 298 -4.29 -10.62 46.16
C THR A 298 -4.20 -11.51 47.41
N ASP A 299 -3.34 -11.14 48.35
CA ASP A 299 -3.23 -11.73 49.69
C ASP A 299 -4.54 -11.72 50.50
N ASP A 300 -5.46 -10.81 50.19
CA ASP A 300 -6.82 -10.76 50.76
C ASP A 300 -7.89 -11.48 49.91
N GLY A 301 -7.48 -12.28 48.93
CA GLY A 301 -8.34 -13.19 48.18
C GLY A 301 -9.15 -12.58 47.03
N ARG A 302 -8.90 -11.31 46.67
CA ARG A 302 -9.56 -10.65 45.52
C ARG A 302 -8.83 -10.97 44.23
N THR A 303 -9.58 -10.99 43.13
CA THR A 303 -9.03 -11.36 41.82
C THR A 303 -9.17 -10.25 40.79
N SER A 304 -8.27 -10.29 39.80
CA SER A 304 -8.33 -9.48 38.58
C SER A 304 -7.81 -10.33 37.43
N ASP A 305 -8.62 -10.45 36.38
CA ASP A 305 -8.29 -11.20 35.18
C ASP A 305 -8.21 -10.25 33.99
N ALA A 306 -7.19 -10.42 33.15
CA ALA A 306 -7.04 -9.67 31.89
C ALA A 306 -6.59 -10.61 30.78
N THR A 307 -7.10 -10.44 29.56
CA THR A 307 -6.78 -11.30 28.42
C THR A 307 -6.21 -10.49 27.27
N TYR A 308 -5.06 -10.93 26.75
CA TYR A 308 -4.29 -10.27 25.70
C TYR A 308 -4.21 -11.15 24.47
N ARG A 309 -4.63 -10.64 23.30
CA ARG A 309 -4.41 -11.32 22.03
C ARG A 309 -3.00 -11.08 21.51
N PHE A 310 -2.38 -12.12 20.96
CA PHE A 310 -1.06 -12.04 20.33
C PHE A 310 -0.93 -13.13 19.24
N GLY A 311 0.15 -13.08 18.47
CA GLY A 311 0.56 -14.16 17.56
C GLY A 311 1.96 -14.62 17.92
N PHE A 312 2.23 -15.92 17.81
CA PHE A 312 3.62 -16.36 17.94
C PHE A 312 4.38 -16.10 16.64
N ARG A 313 5.34 -15.19 16.70
CA ARG A 313 6.15 -14.77 15.56
C ARG A 313 7.43 -14.09 16.02
N GLU A 314 8.40 -13.96 15.13
CA GLU A 314 9.62 -13.20 15.40
C GLU A 314 9.95 -12.34 14.18
N SER A 315 9.96 -11.01 14.37
CA SER A 315 10.35 -10.03 13.34
C SER A 315 11.75 -9.51 13.65
N THR A 316 12.69 -9.65 12.74
CA THR A 316 14.07 -9.19 12.95
C THR A 316 14.64 -8.47 11.74
N GLN A 317 15.64 -7.63 12.00
CA GLN A 317 16.53 -7.10 10.98
C GLN A 317 17.90 -7.75 11.21
N ASN A 318 18.39 -8.46 10.20
CA ASN A 318 19.68 -9.15 10.23
C ASN A 318 20.55 -8.62 9.09
N GLY A 319 21.33 -7.58 9.38
CA GLY A 319 22.14 -6.90 8.37
C GLY A 319 21.25 -6.31 7.29
N GLU A 320 21.46 -6.75 6.05
CA GLU A 320 20.81 -6.21 4.85
C GLU A 320 19.37 -6.70 4.62
N TYR A 321 18.83 -7.55 5.51
CA TYR A 321 17.51 -8.15 5.30
C TYR A 321 16.63 -8.14 6.54
N TYR A 322 15.34 -7.92 6.30
CA TYR A 322 14.29 -8.23 7.26
C TYR A 322 13.95 -9.71 7.24
N ARG A 323 13.53 -10.25 8.38
CA ARG A 323 13.07 -11.63 8.53
C ARG A 323 11.82 -11.71 9.38
N LEU A 324 10.97 -12.67 9.03
CA LEU A 324 9.82 -13.10 9.82
C LEU A 324 9.94 -14.61 10.04
N ASN A 325 9.96 -15.02 11.31
CA ASN A 325 10.09 -16.43 11.72
C ASN A 325 11.32 -17.11 11.08
N GLY A 326 12.44 -16.37 10.97
CA GLY A 326 13.68 -16.81 10.35
C GLY A 326 13.73 -16.73 8.82
N VAL A 327 12.60 -16.50 8.14
CA VAL A 327 12.50 -16.40 6.68
C VAL A 327 12.73 -14.96 6.23
N ARG A 328 13.52 -14.74 5.17
CA ARG A 328 13.72 -13.40 4.59
C ARG A 328 12.39 -12.82 4.08
N VAL A 329 12.13 -11.56 4.38
CA VAL A 329 10.94 -10.83 3.94
C VAL A 329 11.33 -9.71 3.00
N ASN A 330 10.69 -9.66 1.83
CA ASN A 330 10.71 -8.50 0.95
C ASN A 330 9.36 -7.78 1.09
N VAL A 331 9.38 -6.66 1.83
CA VAL A 331 8.24 -5.79 2.14
C VAL A 331 7.88 -4.98 0.90
N ARG A 332 6.68 -5.23 0.37
CA ARG A 332 6.18 -4.66 -0.88
C ARG A 332 4.71 -4.31 -0.68
N GLY A 333 4.41 -3.03 -0.73
CA GLY A 333 3.08 -2.57 -0.38
C GLY A 333 2.89 -1.09 -0.67
N ASP A 334 2.15 -0.38 0.17
CA ASP A 334 1.85 1.04 -0.05
C ASP A 334 1.82 1.80 1.28
N ASN A 335 1.69 3.11 1.17
CA ASN A 335 1.49 4.05 2.26
C ASN A 335 0.00 4.44 2.34
N LEU A 336 -0.62 4.23 3.50
CA LEU A 336 -2.03 4.56 3.74
C LEU A 336 -2.16 5.82 4.58
N GLN A 337 -2.83 6.86 4.04
CA GLN A 337 -2.99 8.15 4.73
C GLN A 337 -4.42 8.56 5.06
N GLY A 338 -4.75 8.55 6.35
CA GLY A 338 -6.08 8.92 6.86
C GLY A 338 -6.45 10.39 6.64
N ALA A 339 -5.56 11.34 6.96
CA ALA A 339 -5.78 12.80 6.77
C ALA A 339 -6.20 13.23 5.36
N ASN A 340 -5.97 12.38 4.38
CA ASN A 340 -6.25 12.60 2.98
C ASN A 340 -7.67 12.07 2.64
N TYR A 341 -8.07 10.92 3.21
CA TYR A 341 -9.43 10.39 3.09
C TYR A 341 -10.47 11.30 3.72
N ASP A 342 -10.13 12.15 4.69
CA ASP A 342 -11.08 13.11 5.27
C ASP A 342 -11.57 14.17 4.27
N ARG A 343 -10.93 14.34 3.10
CA ARG A 343 -11.41 15.20 2.02
C ARG A 343 -12.67 14.66 1.32
N ILE A 344 -12.99 13.38 1.51
CA ILE A 344 -14.19 12.69 1.04
C ILE A 344 -15.39 13.21 1.86
N ASP A 345 -16.42 13.71 1.18
CA ASP A 345 -17.68 14.24 1.75
C ASP A 345 -17.64 15.67 2.38
N ASN A 346 -17.47 16.70 1.54
CA ASN A 346 -17.74 18.11 1.88
C ASN A 346 -16.85 18.74 2.98
N GLY A 347 -15.52 18.53 2.92
CA GLY A 347 -14.60 19.57 3.40
C GLY A 347 -13.51 19.19 4.40
N GLY A 348 -13.07 17.94 4.51
CA GLY A 348 -11.69 17.69 4.97
C GLY A 348 -11.45 17.73 6.48
N LYS A 349 -12.45 17.41 7.33
CA LYS A 349 -12.37 17.72 8.77
C LYS A 349 -12.55 16.44 9.58
N GLY A 350 -11.50 15.76 10.04
CA GLY A 350 -11.69 14.56 10.86
C GLY A 350 -10.51 13.63 11.04
N ASP A 351 -10.83 12.44 11.56
CA ASP A 351 -10.00 11.21 11.60
C ASP A 351 -10.68 10.21 10.67
N ALA A 352 -10.16 10.00 9.47
CA ALA A 352 -10.77 9.09 8.51
C ALA A 352 -10.85 7.66 9.05
N PHE A 353 -9.85 7.22 9.84
CA PHE A 353 -9.75 5.86 10.35
C PHE A 353 -10.88 5.51 11.33
N ASP A 354 -11.50 6.50 11.96
CA ASP A 354 -12.63 6.32 12.90
C ASP A 354 -13.96 6.90 12.39
N THR A 355 -14.01 7.41 11.15
CA THR A 355 -15.23 8.06 10.65
C THR A 355 -15.65 7.67 9.25
N LEU A 356 -14.72 7.21 8.41
CA LEU A 356 -15.06 6.80 7.05
C LEU A 356 -15.42 5.30 7.03
N PRO A 357 -16.55 4.90 6.42
CA PRO A 357 -17.01 3.52 6.43
C PRO A 357 -15.98 2.46 5.99
N GLY A 358 -15.08 2.80 5.05
CA GLY A 358 -14.03 1.90 4.58
C GLY A 358 -12.94 1.54 5.60
N PHE A 359 -12.85 2.27 6.71
CA PHE A 359 -11.93 1.99 7.84
C PHE A 359 -12.65 1.48 9.09
N LEU A 360 -13.99 1.46 9.06
CA LEU A 360 -14.83 1.03 10.17
C LEU A 360 -15.22 -0.46 10.05
N PRO A 361 -15.85 -1.04 11.10
CA PRO A 361 -16.48 -2.34 10.99
C PRO A 361 -17.48 -2.45 9.82
N PRO A 362 -17.68 -3.64 9.25
CA PRO A 362 -18.64 -3.84 8.18
C PRO A 362 -20.03 -3.32 8.53
N SER A 363 -20.69 -2.67 7.57
CA SER A 363 -22.04 -2.14 7.68
C SER A 363 -22.88 -2.54 6.45
N ALA A 364 -24.18 -2.25 6.47
CA ALA A 364 -25.06 -2.65 5.38
C ALA A 364 -24.60 -2.05 4.04
N GLY A 365 -24.18 -2.90 3.10
CA GLY A 365 -23.69 -2.49 1.78
C GLY A 365 -22.23 -2.02 1.73
N ASN A 366 -21.49 -2.11 2.83
CA ASN A 366 -20.08 -1.72 2.90
C ASN A 366 -19.29 -2.73 3.74
N GLY A 367 -18.31 -3.41 3.14
CA GLY A 367 -17.52 -4.44 3.82
C GLY A 367 -16.47 -3.92 4.80
N GLY A 368 -16.37 -2.59 4.95
CA GLY A 368 -15.50 -1.93 5.91
C GLY A 368 -14.01 -2.20 5.73
N TRP A 369 -13.27 -2.00 6.81
CA TRP A 369 -11.83 -2.25 6.83
C TRP A 369 -11.43 -3.69 6.49
N PRO A 370 -12.15 -4.74 6.91
CA PRO A 370 -11.82 -6.12 6.51
C PRO A 370 -11.81 -6.32 4.99
N GLN A 371 -12.74 -5.70 4.27
CA GLN A 371 -12.76 -5.77 2.80
C GLN A 371 -11.63 -4.93 2.19
N ALA A 372 -11.29 -3.77 2.76
CA ALA A 372 -10.14 -2.99 2.32
C ALA A 372 -8.82 -3.78 2.46
N VAL A 373 -8.62 -4.45 3.58
CA VAL A 373 -7.44 -5.32 3.83
C VAL A 373 -7.41 -6.50 2.86
N ASP A 374 -8.54 -7.20 2.64
CA ASP A 374 -8.61 -8.28 1.65
C ASP A 374 -8.23 -7.78 0.25
N ASN A 375 -8.69 -6.59 -0.12
CA ASN A 375 -8.36 -5.99 -1.42
C ASN A 375 -6.86 -5.61 -1.52
N TYR A 376 -6.25 -5.07 -0.47
CA TYR A 376 -4.80 -4.81 -0.44
C TYR A 376 -3.99 -6.10 -0.60
N LEU A 377 -4.36 -7.16 0.12
CA LEU A 377 -3.71 -8.46 -0.01
C LEU A 377 -3.90 -9.05 -1.42
N ARG A 378 -5.09 -8.88 -2.02
CA ARG A 378 -5.40 -9.33 -3.39
C ARG A 378 -4.62 -8.57 -4.47
N LEU A 379 -4.13 -7.36 -4.19
CA LEU A 379 -3.16 -6.64 -5.01
C LEU A 379 -1.73 -7.22 -4.91
N ASN A 380 -1.54 -8.25 -4.09
CA ASN A 380 -0.26 -8.82 -3.66
C ASN A 380 0.58 -7.86 -2.80
N PHE A 381 -0.03 -6.87 -2.17
CA PHE A 381 0.65 -6.12 -1.11
C PHE A 381 0.77 -7.00 0.12
N ASN A 382 1.95 -7.04 0.71
CA ASN A 382 2.16 -7.78 1.95
C ASN A 382 2.31 -6.88 3.17
N VAL A 383 2.44 -5.56 2.95
CA VAL A 383 2.61 -4.57 4.01
C VAL A 383 1.85 -3.28 3.68
N VAL A 384 1.41 -2.57 4.71
CA VAL A 384 0.98 -1.18 4.61
C VAL A 384 1.71 -0.35 5.66
N ARG A 385 2.30 0.77 5.25
CA ARG A 385 2.75 1.81 6.20
C ARG A 385 1.58 2.73 6.49
N VAL A 386 1.14 2.79 7.74
CA VAL A 386 0.07 3.70 8.13
C VAL A 386 0.71 5.07 8.39
N HIS A 387 0.38 6.05 7.56
CA HIS A 387 1.14 7.29 7.41
C HIS A 387 0.17 8.43 7.12
N GLN A 388 0.04 9.54 7.83
CA GLN A 388 0.94 10.17 8.80
C GLN A 388 0.32 10.24 10.19
N GLU A 389 -0.73 9.44 10.44
CA GLU A 389 -1.39 9.36 11.74
C GLU A 389 -1.51 7.90 12.18
N PRO A 390 -1.45 7.62 13.49
CA PRO A 390 -1.58 6.27 14.02
C PRO A 390 -2.86 5.57 13.59
N ALA A 391 -2.74 4.27 13.26
CA ALA A 391 -3.89 3.40 13.05
C ALA A 391 -4.84 3.43 14.27
N SER A 392 -6.13 3.23 14.02
CA SER A 392 -7.06 2.88 15.09
C SER A 392 -6.75 1.45 15.57
N PRO A 393 -6.95 1.12 16.85
CA PRO A 393 -6.76 -0.25 17.34
C PRO A 393 -7.56 -1.30 16.58
N TYR A 394 -8.78 -0.94 16.13
CA TYR A 394 -9.60 -1.79 15.28
C TYR A 394 -8.90 -2.16 13.97
N MET A 395 -8.19 -1.21 13.34
CA MET A 395 -7.48 -1.49 12.09
C MET A 395 -6.36 -2.51 12.28
N LEU A 396 -5.62 -2.40 13.39
CA LEU A 396 -4.56 -3.34 13.75
C LEU A 396 -5.12 -4.72 14.11
N ASP A 397 -6.26 -4.76 14.81
CA ASP A 397 -6.97 -6.00 15.13
C ASP A 397 -7.37 -6.79 13.86
N VAL A 398 -7.86 -6.10 12.83
CA VAL A 398 -8.19 -6.72 11.54
C VAL A 398 -6.94 -7.13 10.76
N ALA A 399 -5.87 -6.34 10.82
CA ALA A 399 -4.59 -6.66 10.17
C ALA A 399 -3.99 -7.95 10.77
N ASP A 400 -4.08 -8.12 12.09
CA ASP A 400 -3.69 -9.35 12.78
C ASP A 400 -4.48 -10.56 12.27
N GLU A 401 -5.81 -10.44 12.14
CA GLU A 401 -6.70 -11.53 11.75
C GLU A 401 -6.54 -11.96 10.28
N LEU A 402 -6.37 -10.99 9.38
CA LEU A 402 -6.30 -11.22 7.94
C LEU A 402 -4.87 -11.44 7.43
N GLY A 403 -3.86 -11.20 8.27
CA GLY A 403 -2.46 -11.42 7.91
C GLY A 403 -1.89 -10.32 7.00
N LEU A 404 -2.23 -9.06 7.25
CA LEU A 404 -1.60 -7.90 6.61
C LEU A 404 -0.49 -7.37 7.53
N MET A 405 0.75 -7.26 7.04
CA MET A 405 1.81 -6.65 7.84
C MET A 405 1.63 -5.14 7.90
N ILE A 406 1.98 -4.53 9.03
CA ILE A 406 1.87 -3.10 9.27
C ILE A 406 3.24 -2.52 9.63
N ILE A 407 3.55 -1.37 9.05
CA ILE A 407 4.58 -0.46 9.56
C ILE A 407 3.80 0.65 10.25
N ASP A 408 3.80 0.63 11.58
CA ASP A 408 3.06 1.60 12.36
C ASP A 408 3.93 2.85 12.60
N GLU A 409 3.33 4.03 12.47
CA GLU A 409 4.05 5.30 12.41
C GLU A 409 3.54 6.32 13.42
N THR A 410 4.46 7.11 13.95
CA THR A 410 4.11 8.25 14.82
C THR A 410 3.45 9.38 14.02
N ALA A 411 2.79 10.31 14.72
CA ALA A 411 2.30 11.56 14.13
C ALA A 411 3.38 12.66 14.01
N ILE A 412 4.67 12.30 14.11
CA ILE A 412 5.78 13.24 14.11
C ILE A 412 6.25 13.45 12.66
N ARG A 413 6.33 14.70 12.24
CA ARG A 413 6.64 15.06 10.85
C ARG A 413 7.55 16.28 10.79
N GLY A 414 8.64 16.18 10.02
CA GLY A 414 9.56 17.28 9.78
C GLY A 414 9.22 18.14 8.57
N ALA A 415 8.58 17.57 7.56
CA ALA A 415 8.17 18.30 6.36
C ALA A 415 7.24 19.48 6.68
N GLY A 416 7.46 20.59 5.97
CA GLY A 416 6.82 21.88 6.25
C GLY A 416 7.41 22.65 7.44
N ASN A 417 8.42 22.10 8.14
CA ASN A 417 9.13 22.74 9.26
C ASN A 417 8.20 23.32 10.35
N ALA A 418 7.05 22.67 10.56
CA ALA A 418 5.96 23.22 11.37
C ALA A 418 5.99 22.78 12.83
N GLN A 419 6.67 21.68 13.13
CA GLN A 419 6.85 21.19 14.50
C GLN A 419 8.22 21.64 15.02
N ASP A 420 8.33 21.93 16.31
CA ASP A 420 9.61 22.23 16.98
C ASP A 420 10.05 21.00 17.77
N PHE A 421 11.03 20.25 17.23
CA PHE A 421 11.50 19.00 17.83
C PHE A 421 12.29 19.21 19.12
N ASN A 422 12.79 20.44 19.37
CA ASN A 422 13.52 20.75 20.59
C ASN A 422 12.56 21.17 21.70
N ALA A 423 11.68 22.15 21.43
CA ALA A 423 10.72 22.64 22.42
C ALA A 423 9.59 21.63 22.68
N GLY A 424 9.16 20.89 21.64
CA GLY A 424 8.15 19.84 21.72
C GLY A 424 8.68 18.44 22.06
N ARG A 425 10.00 18.30 22.28
CA ARG A 425 10.70 17.00 22.45
C ARG A 425 9.98 16.05 23.39
N ALA A 426 9.62 16.51 24.58
CA ALA A 426 8.98 15.68 25.61
C ALA A 426 7.64 15.10 25.13
N ASN A 427 6.81 15.90 24.45
CA ASN A 427 5.51 15.44 23.95
C ASN A 427 5.67 14.43 22.81
N MET A 428 6.65 14.63 21.93
CA MET A 428 6.92 13.73 20.80
C MET A 428 7.51 12.40 21.25
N VAL A 429 8.45 12.42 22.19
CA VAL A 429 9.02 11.20 22.79
C VAL A 429 7.94 10.45 23.58
N ALA A 430 7.10 11.15 24.33
CA ALA A 430 5.96 10.55 25.04
C ALA A 430 4.95 9.92 24.07
N HIS A 431 4.66 10.59 22.94
CA HIS A 431 3.81 10.07 21.87
C HIS A 431 4.34 8.77 21.27
N ALA A 432 5.62 8.75 20.86
CA ALA A 432 6.24 7.57 20.29
C ALA A 432 6.21 6.38 21.27
N ARG A 433 6.47 6.64 22.57
CA ARG A 433 6.35 5.64 23.62
C ARG A 433 4.91 5.15 23.80
N ALA A 434 3.93 6.06 23.86
CA ALA A 434 2.53 5.72 24.09
C ALA A 434 1.95 4.86 22.96
N LEU A 435 2.25 5.22 21.71
CA LEU A 435 1.88 4.42 20.53
C LEU A 435 2.45 3.00 20.64
N THR A 436 3.76 2.90 20.86
CA THR A 436 4.45 1.61 20.95
C THR A 436 3.89 0.73 22.07
N LEU A 437 3.61 1.32 23.25
CA LEU A 437 3.03 0.58 24.37
C LEU A 437 1.63 0.03 24.07
N ARG A 438 0.79 0.82 23.41
CA ARG A 438 -0.57 0.42 23.01
C ARG A 438 -0.51 -0.78 22.07
N ASP A 439 0.40 -0.74 21.10
CA ASP A 439 0.27 -1.58 19.91
C ASP A 439 1.24 -2.78 19.87
N ARG A 440 2.22 -2.85 20.76
CA ARG A 440 3.28 -3.88 20.75
C ARG A 440 2.83 -5.34 20.82
N ASN A 441 1.58 -5.64 21.21
CA ASN A 441 1.06 -7.01 21.20
C ASN A 441 0.50 -7.44 19.82
N HIS A 442 0.25 -6.52 18.89
CA HIS A 442 -0.24 -6.84 17.54
C HIS A 442 0.83 -7.57 16.72
N PRO A 443 0.65 -8.85 16.35
CA PRO A 443 1.61 -9.56 15.50
C PRO A 443 1.73 -9.00 14.08
N SER A 444 0.71 -8.31 13.57
CA SER A 444 0.75 -7.66 12.26
C SER A 444 1.80 -6.55 12.17
N ILE A 445 2.08 -5.84 13.27
CA ILE A 445 3.12 -4.81 13.28
C ILE A 445 4.46 -5.51 13.16
N VAL A 446 5.16 -5.25 12.06
CA VAL A 446 6.48 -5.86 11.81
C VAL A 446 7.62 -4.87 12.01
N ARG A 447 7.34 -3.56 11.99
CA ARG A 447 8.31 -2.46 12.14
C ARG A 447 7.65 -1.20 12.71
N TRP A 448 8.46 -0.35 13.37
CA TRP A 448 8.06 0.97 13.84
C TRP A 448 8.70 2.07 12.98
N SER A 449 7.91 3.00 12.45
CA SER A 449 8.42 4.24 11.86
C SER A 449 8.33 5.37 12.89
N GLN A 450 9.49 5.87 13.34
CA GLN A 450 9.49 6.80 14.47
C GLN A 450 9.22 8.25 14.07
N VAL A 451 9.48 8.65 12.82
CA VAL A 451 9.28 10.01 12.32
C VAL A 451 9.33 10.05 10.78
N ASN A 452 8.50 10.92 10.19
CA ASN A 452 8.49 11.20 8.77
C ASN A 452 9.24 12.49 8.39
N GLU A 453 10.12 12.40 7.40
CA GLU A 453 10.87 13.49 6.76
C GLU A 453 11.53 14.46 7.76
N PRO A 454 12.22 13.98 8.81
CA PRO A 454 12.76 14.84 9.86
C PRO A 454 13.80 15.83 9.31
N ASN A 455 14.49 15.47 8.23
CA ASN A 455 15.53 16.28 7.62
C ASN A 455 15.05 17.59 6.98
N LEU A 456 13.73 17.80 6.90
CA LEU A 456 13.14 19.06 6.46
C LEU A 456 12.78 20.00 7.62
N ALA A 457 12.94 19.56 8.88
CA ALA A 457 12.82 20.42 10.05
C ALA A 457 14.19 20.99 10.45
N ASP A 458 14.24 22.29 10.73
CA ASP A 458 15.46 22.95 11.21
C ASP A 458 15.89 22.52 12.62
N SER A 459 14.95 21.93 13.38
CA SER A 459 15.14 21.46 14.75
C SER A 459 15.53 19.98 14.83
N ASP A 460 15.63 19.29 13.69
CA ASP A 460 16.09 17.90 13.65
C ASP A 460 17.55 17.77 14.10
N SER A 461 17.78 16.73 14.89
CA SER A 461 19.10 16.41 15.42
C SER A 461 19.20 14.91 15.66
N GLU A 462 20.44 14.40 15.63
CA GLU A 462 20.68 13.00 15.96
C GLU A 462 20.28 12.66 17.41
N GLN A 463 20.37 13.63 18.33
CA GLN A 463 19.91 13.41 19.70
C GLN A 463 18.41 13.14 19.75
N PHE A 464 17.61 13.91 19.01
CA PHE A 464 16.17 13.70 18.93
C PHE A 464 15.85 12.29 18.39
N GLN A 465 16.54 11.87 17.33
CA GLN A 465 16.38 10.51 16.78
C GLN A 465 16.75 9.41 17.78
N ARG A 466 17.80 9.62 18.60
CA ARG A 466 18.17 8.69 19.68
C ARG A 466 17.13 8.62 20.79
N ASP A 467 16.47 9.73 21.12
CA ASP A 467 15.43 9.73 22.15
C ASP A 467 14.18 8.98 21.70
N LEU A 468 13.75 9.21 20.44
CA LEU A 468 12.66 8.45 19.83
C LEU A 468 13.00 6.96 19.79
N TYR A 469 14.20 6.60 19.30
CA TYR A 469 14.66 5.21 19.28
C TYR A 469 14.64 4.61 20.68
N THR A 470 15.15 5.33 21.69
CA THR A 470 15.20 4.84 23.08
C THR A 470 13.78 4.61 23.62
N ALA A 471 12.85 5.52 23.35
CA ALA A 471 11.47 5.40 23.79
C ALA A 471 10.74 4.22 23.14
N VAL A 472 10.88 4.06 21.82
CA VAL A 472 10.28 2.93 21.07
C VAL A 472 10.92 1.62 21.51
N ASN A 473 12.25 1.51 21.49
CA ASN A 473 12.97 0.28 21.82
C ASN A 473 12.80 -0.15 23.29
N ALA A 474 12.61 0.80 24.22
CA ALA A 474 12.31 0.48 25.62
C ALA A 474 10.87 -0.01 25.82
N ALA A 475 9.92 0.48 25.01
CA ALA A 475 8.54 0.01 25.02
C ALA A 475 8.38 -1.34 24.30
N ASP A 476 9.14 -1.55 23.23
CA ASP A 476 9.23 -2.76 22.42
C ASP A 476 10.61 -2.95 21.79
N GLY A 477 11.39 -3.89 22.34
CA GLY A 477 12.68 -4.29 21.80
C GLY A 477 12.62 -5.45 20.80
N THR A 478 11.43 -5.83 20.33
CA THR A 478 11.23 -7.05 19.50
C THR A 478 11.05 -6.79 18.02
N ARG A 479 11.14 -5.52 17.57
CA ARG A 479 10.89 -5.12 16.18
C ARG A 479 11.96 -4.13 15.69
N PRO A 480 12.24 -4.11 14.37
CA PRO A 480 13.04 -3.05 13.75
C PRO A 480 12.37 -1.67 13.83
N ILE A 481 13.20 -0.63 13.87
CA ILE A 481 12.82 0.77 13.95
C ILE A 481 13.41 1.52 12.75
N ILE A 482 12.61 2.34 12.09
CA ILE A 482 13.05 3.09 10.90
C ILE A 482 12.79 4.59 11.08
N VAL A 483 13.56 5.37 10.32
CA VAL A 483 13.31 6.80 10.05
C VAL A 483 13.13 7.01 8.56
N GLU A 484 12.07 7.72 8.20
CA GLU A 484 11.66 7.97 6.81
C GLU A 484 12.24 9.31 6.39
N VAL A 485 13.30 9.33 5.58
CA VAL A 485 14.03 10.56 5.23
C VAL A 485 13.60 11.12 3.88
N ALA A 486 13.39 12.44 3.84
CA ALA A 486 12.97 13.15 2.65
C ALA A 486 14.08 13.17 1.58
N PRO A 487 13.74 13.55 0.32
CA PRO A 487 14.71 13.63 -0.77
C PRO A 487 15.93 14.49 -0.42
N GLY A 488 17.11 14.07 -0.90
CA GLY A 488 18.37 14.77 -0.66
C GLY A 488 19.02 14.52 0.70
N ALA A 489 18.43 13.66 1.54
CA ALA A 489 19.09 13.21 2.77
C ALA A 489 20.39 12.44 2.47
N SER A 490 21.35 12.52 3.38
CA SER A 490 22.59 11.72 3.33
C SER A 490 22.39 10.38 4.02
N PRO A 491 22.92 9.26 3.48
CA PRO A 491 23.00 7.98 4.18
C PRO A 491 23.68 8.05 5.56
N ASN A 492 24.58 9.03 5.74
CA ASN A 492 25.34 9.26 6.97
C ASN A 492 24.73 10.37 7.85
N ARG A 493 23.44 10.69 7.69
CA ARG A 493 22.80 11.79 8.46
C ARG A 493 22.87 11.60 9.97
N TYR A 494 22.77 10.36 10.45
CA TYR A 494 22.80 10.00 11.87
C TYR A 494 23.96 9.00 12.12
N PRO A 495 25.22 9.47 12.09
CA PRO A 495 26.38 8.60 11.96
C PRO A 495 26.66 7.72 13.20
N THR A 496 26.13 8.07 14.38
CA THR A 496 26.32 7.30 15.63
C THR A 496 25.16 6.36 15.94
N MET A 497 24.05 6.42 15.18
CA MET A 497 22.93 5.48 15.32
C MET A 497 23.26 4.16 14.61
N THR A 498 24.06 3.31 15.25
CA THR A 498 24.58 2.05 14.70
C THR A 498 23.84 0.81 15.19
N GLN A 499 22.70 0.96 15.84
CA GLN A 499 21.91 -0.15 16.38
C GLN A 499 21.47 -1.09 15.24
N ALA A 500 21.60 -2.40 15.46
CA ALA A 500 21.40 -3.42 14.42
C ALA A 500 19.95 -3.50 13.90
N ASN A 501 18.99 -3.04 14.69
CA ASN A 501 17.56 -2.98 14.37
C ASN A 501 17.12 -1.58 13.91
N PHE A 502 18.04 -0.67 13.58
CA PHE A 502 17.73 0.69 13.12
C PHE A 502 18.08 0.88 11.63
N ASN A 503 17.20 1.55 10.86
CA ASN A 503 17.46 1.87 9.45
C ASN A 503 16.95 3.27 9.05
N LEU A 504 17.58 3.87 8.03
CA LEU A 504 17.09 5.06 7.32
C LEU A 504 16.45 4.58 6.03
N VAL A 505 15.21 4.98 5.78
CA VAL A 505 14.50 4.65 4.54
C VAL A 505 14.23 5.94 3.76
N PRO A 506 14.78 6.11 2.55
CA PRO A 506 14.67 7.35 1.81
C PRO A 506 13.41 7.45 0.96
N HIS A 507 13.06 8.68 0.58
CA HIS A 507 11.97 8.98 -0.34
C HIS A 507 12.47 9.60 -1.65
N TYR A 508 11.77 9.27 -2.74
CA TYR A 508 11.90 9.84 -4.08
C TYR A 508 13.35 9.97 -4.59
N LEU A 509 14.10 8.86 -4.59
CA LEU A 509 15.50 8.78 -5.05
C LEU A 509 15.67 9.33 -6.46
N ASP A 510 14.77 8.93 -7.36
CA ASP A 510 14.76 9.37 -8.76
C ASP A 510 14.07 10.73 -8.98
N GLY A 511 13.58 11.34 -7.90
CA GLY A 511 12.82 12.58 -7.89
C GLY A 511 11.31 12.35 -7.82
N THR A 512 10.63 13.33 -7.22
CA THR A 512 9.17 13.40 -7.08
C THR A 512 8.52 13.34 -8.47
N GLY A 513 7.72 12.30 -8.72
CA GLY A 513 6.79 12.24 -9.84
C GLY A 513 7.37 11.57 -11.07
N ARG A 514 8.43 10.78 -10.86
CA ARG A 514 9.22 10.20 -11.93
C ARG A 514 9.24 8.70 -11.79
N TYR A 515 9.24 8.03 -12.94
CA TYR A 515 9.66 6.65 -13.01
C TYR A 515 11.11 6.55 -12.55
N GLY A 516 11.41 5.53 -11.76
CA GLY A 516 12.67 5.44 -11.07
C GLY A 516 12.99 4.02 -10.65
N GLU A 517 14.26 3.67 -10.73
CA GLU A 517 14.77 2.37 -10.31
C GLU A 517 16.04 2.49 -9.44
N GLN A 518 16.35 3.69 -8.92
CA GLN A 518 17.49 3.86 -8.04
C GLN A 518 17.31 3.07 -6.74
N THR A 519 18.44 2.68 -6.16
CA THR A 519 18.51 2.02 -4.87
C THR A 519 19.39 2.85 -3.94
N TRP A 520 19.06 2.85 -2.66
CA TRP A 520 19.86 3.45 -1.60
C TRP A 520 20.44 2.33 -0.76
N SER A 521 21.73 2.05 -0.96
CA SER A 521 22.40 0.95 -0.29
C SER A 521 23.28 1.46 0.85
N VAL A 522 23.04 0.95 2.06
CA VAL A 522 23.88 1.20 3.24
C VAL A 522 24.35 -0.14 3.76
N ALA A 523 25.66 -0.35 3.79
CA ALA A 523 26.25 -1.63 4.20
C ALA A 523 25.70 -2.10 5.55
N GLY A 524 25.23 -3.36 5.59
CA GLY A 524 24.66 -3.96 6.79
C GLY A 524 23.26 -3.44 7.16
N ARG A 525 22.57 -2.76 6.24
CA ARG A 525 21.18 -2.32 6.43
C ARG A 525 20.30 -2.69 5.24
N PRO A 526 18.99 -2.87 5.44
CA PRO A 526 18.10 -3.21 4.34
C PRO A 526 17.92 -2.06 3.35
N ASP A 527 18.04 -2.39 2.07
CA ASP A 527 17.80 -1.46 0.97
C ASP A 527 16.30 -1.27 0.76
N GLY A 528 15.91 -0.02 0.53
CA GLY A 528 14.51 0.34 0.36
C GLY A 528 14.25 1.74 -0.13
N GLU A 529 12.99 2.01 -0.43
CA GLU A 529 12.45 3.35 -0.63
C GLU A 529 11.04 3.41 -0.07
N GLY A 530 10.82 4.33 0.87
CA GLY A 530 9.61 4.42 1.68
C GLY A 530 8.46 5.13 0.99
N GLU A 531 8.80 6.02 0.06
CA GLU A 531 7.87 6.68 -0.81
C GLU A 531 8.52 6.87 -2.17
N TYR A 532 7.88 6.37 -3.24
CA TYR A 532 8.32 6.64 -4.60
C TYR A 532 7.13 6.79 -5.55
N ILE A 533 7.34 7.55 -6.64
CA ILE A 533 6.32 7.87 -7.66
C ILE A 533 5.17 8.73 -7.10
N TRP A 534 5.46 10.00 -6.80
CA TRP A 534 4.47 11.03 -6.46
C TRP A 534 4.82 12.35 -7.18
N PRO A 535 4.01 13.02 -8.04
CA PRO A 535 2.56 12.92 -8.12
C PRO A 535 1.99 12.21 -9.37
N ALA A 536 2.73 11.28 -9.98
CA ALA A 536 2.23 10.60 -11.19
C ALA A 536 1.14 9.55 -10.88
N CYS A 537 0.89 9.25 -9.60
CA CYS A 537 0.09 8.11 -9.16
C CYS A 537 -1.40 8.21 -9.49
N SER A 538 -1.95 9.42 -9.68
CA SER A 538 -3.33 9.64 -10.14
C SER A 538 -3.55 9.47 -11.64
N SER A 539 -2.55 9.00 -12.38
CA SER A 539 -2.64 8.75 -13.83
C SER A 539 -2.56 7.25 -14.15
N LYS A 540 -3.14 6.84 -15.30
CA LYS A 540 -2.97 5.47 -15.80
C LYS A 540 -1.49 5.09 -15.95
N GLN A 541 -0.66 6.08 -16.29
CA GLN A 541 0.77 5.96 -16.42
C GLN A 541 1.46 5.63 -15.08
N GLY A 542 1.18 6.40 -14.01
CA GLY A 542 1.78 6.17 -12.69
C GLY A 542 1.41 4.82 -12.09
N PHE A 543 0.20 4.33 -12.34
CA PHE A 543 -0.20 2.97 -11.98
C PHE A 543 0.69 1.91 -12.62
N ALA A 544 0.97 2.05 -13.92
CA ALA A 544 1.89 1.15 -14.60
C ALA A 544 3.32 1.31 -14.04
N TRP A 545 3.74 2.52 -13.69
CA TRP A 545 5.04 2.77 -13.06
C TRP A 545 5.19 2.07 -11.72
N PHE A 546 4.14 1.96 -10.90
CA PHE A 546 4.23 1.20 -9.65
C PHE A 546 4.66 -0.23 -9.89
N ALA A 547 3.97 -0.91 -10.82
CA ALA A 547 4.29 -2.29 -11.13
C ALA A 547 5.70 -2.45 -11.71
N THR A 548 6.05 -1.61 -12.68
CA THR A 548 7.32 -1.74 -13.41
C THR A 548 8.53 -1.31 -12.57
N ALA A 549 8.40 -0.23 -11.78
CA ALA A 549 9.46 0.20 -10.86
C ALA A 549 9.63 -0.78 -9.70
N THR A 550 8.54 -1.31 -9.14
CA THR A 550 8.61 -2.37 -8.10
C THR A 550 9.38 -3.58 -8.63
N ALA A 551 9.00 -4.10 -9.80
CA ALA A 551 9.65 -5.27 -10.39
C ALA A 551 11.16 -5.01 -10.63
N ALA A 552 11.50 -3.85 -11.20
CA ALA A 552 12.88 -3.49 -11.46
C ALA A 552 13.73 -3.35 -10.19
N LYS A 553 13.24 -2.65 -9.16
CA LYS A 553 13.95 -2.50 -7.88
C LYS A 553 14.07 -3.83 -7.13
N ARG A 554 13.03 -4.67 -7.16
CA ARG A 554 13.09 -6.04 -6.63
C ARG A 554 14.16 -6.88 -7.34
N GLY A 555 14.36 -6.67 -8.64
CA GLY A 555 15.46 -7.22 -9.42
C GLY A 555 16.86 -6.82 -8.92
N LYS A 556 16.96 -5.67 -8.26
CA LYS A 556 18.18 -5.12 -7.61
C LYS A 556 18.29 -5.48 -6.13
N ASP A 557 17.50 -6.45 -5.68
CA ASP A 557 17.47 -6.93 -4.30
C ASP A 557 16.89 -5.96 -3.25
N THR A 558 16.25 -4.87 -3.68
CA THR A 558 15.61 -3.93 -2.76
C THR A 558 14.51 -4.64 -1.96
N SER A 559 14.64 -4.62 -0.65
CA SER A 559 13.83 -5.42 0.26
C SER A 559 12.61 -4.67 0.80
N ASP A 560 12.57 -3.33 0.69
CA ASP A 560 11.46 -2.50 1.15
C ASP A 560 11.02 -1.50 0.07
N LEU A 561 9.87 -1.76 -0.54
CA LEU A 561 9.36 -1.00 -1.68
C LEU A 561 7.92 -0.56 -1.41
N ARG A 562 7.76 0.74 -1.17
CA ARG A 562 6.48 1.36 -0.88
C ARG A 562 6.23 2.53 -1.87
N PRO A 563 5.56 2.30 -3.01
CA PRO A 563 4.99 3.40 -3.80
C PRO A 563 4.12 4.30 -2.92
N TYR A 564 3.91 5.54 -3.34
CA TYR A 564 3.12 6.51 -2.59
C TYR A 564 1.93 7.00 -3.42
N THR A 565 0.69 6.73 -2.97
CA THR A 565 -0.53 6.89 -3.80
C THR A 565 -1.50 8.01 -3.42
N LEU A 566 -1.36 8.62 -2.25
CA LEU A 566 -2.31 9.56 -1.63
C LEU A 566 -3.75 9.50 -2.17
N LEU A 567 -4.44 8.38 -1.96
CA LEU A 567 -5.85 8.17 -2.28
C LEU A 567 -6.17 7.94 -3.76
N SER A 568 -5.36 8.45 -4.68
CA SER A 568 -5.68 8.52 -6.11
C SER A 568 -5.90 7.16 -6.77
N ALA A 569 -5.36 6.11 -6.17
CA ALA A 569 -5.39 4.77 -6.71
C ALA A 569 -6.54 3.88 -6.19
N TRP A 570 -7.04 4.18 -4.99
CA TRP A 570 -7.72 3.15 -4.18
C TRP A 570 -9.22 3.35 -3.98
N ALA A 571 -9.84 4.32 -4.65
CA ALA A 571 -11.30 4.45 -4.63
C ALA A 571 -12.04 3.18 -5.09
N SER A 572 -11.41 2.35 -5.94
CA SER A 572 -11.99 1.07 -6.37
C SER A 572 -11.72 -0.10 -5.42
N VAL A 573 -10.93 0.08 -4.35
CA VAL A 573 -10.55 -1.00 -3.42
C VAL A 573 -10.81 -0.67 -1.94
N ILE A 574 -11.04 0.59 -1.56
CA ILE A 574 -11.49 0.93 -0.20
C ILE A 574 -13.00 1.13 -0.24
N PRO A 575 -13.78 0.30 0.48
CA PRO A 575 -15.24 0.37 0.44
C PRO A 575 -15.78 1.73 0.88
N GLY A 576 -16.68 2.30 0.09
CA GLY A 576 -17.31 3.59 0.40
C GLY A 576 -16.46 4.82 0.08
N VAL A 577 -15.31 4.65 -0.58
CA VAL A 577 -14.55 5.75 -1.18
C VAL A 577 -14.99 5.90 -2.64
N ARG A 578 -15.44 7.08 -3.04
CA ARG A 578 -15.79 7.37 -4.44
C ARG A 578 -14.83 8.35 -5.07
N THR A 579 -14.70 8.27 -6.38
CA THR A 579 -13.83 9.19 -7.14
C THR A 579 -14.37 10.62 -7.20
N THR A 580 -15.66 10.80 -6.92
CA THR A 580 -16.31 12.10 -6.84
C THR A 580 -16.15 12.76 -5.48
N ASP A 581 -15.76 11.98 -4.46
CA ASP A 581 -15.79 12.48 -3.09
C ASP A 581 -14.59 13.35 -2.77
N PHE A 582 -13.48 13.22 -3.51
CA PHE A 582 -12.27 14.00 -3.28
C PHE A 582 -11.56 14.37 -4.58
N THR A 583 -10.81 15.47 -4.52
CA THR A 583 -9.79 15.83 -5.51
C THR A 583 -8.43 15.51 -4.86
N PRO A 584 -7.63 14.60 -5.43
CA PRO A 584 -6.27 14.37 -4.95
C PRO A 584 -5.47 15.68 -4.87
N GLU A 585 -4.45 15.72 -4.02
CA GLU A 585 -3.53 16.88 -3.91
C GLU A 585 -2.90 17.26 -5.28
N GLU A 586 -2.79 16.29 -6.18
CA GLU A 586 -2.24 16.39 -7.53
C GLU A 586 -3.20 17.04 -8.55
N GLY A 587 -4.46 17.26 -8.17
CA GLY A 587 -5.52 17.63 -9.09
C GLY A 587 -6.04 16.44 -9.93
N GLY A 588 -7.09 16.67 -10.71
CA GLY A 588 -7.76 15.60 -11.45
C GLY A 588 -8.69 14.75 -10.57
N ARG A 589 -9.23 13.66 -11.12
CA ARG A 589 -9.98 12.65 -10.37
C ARG A 589 -9.22 11.33 -10.44
N PRO A 590 -9.34 10.46 -9.42
CA PRO A 590 -8.80 9.11 -9.49
C PRO A 590 -9.10 8.45 -10.83
N VAL A 591 -8.10 7.77 -11.40
CA VAL A 591 -8.14 7.17 -12.76
C VAL A 591 -9.36 6.29 -13.00
N TYR A 592 -9.86 5.64 -11.94
CA TYR A 592 -10.94 4.68 -12.02
C TYR A 592 -12.21 5.28 -11.45
N GLY A 593 -12.85 6.13 -12.26
CA GLY A 593 -14.14 6.80 -12.03
C GLY A 593 -15.37 5.90 -11.91
N ALA A 594 -15.21 4.68 -11.40
CA ALA A 594 -16.30 3.76 -11.15
C ALA A 594 -16.25 3.40 -9.66
N ASP A 595 -17.05 4.13 -8.90
CA ASP A 595 -17.38 3.81 -7.53
C ASP A 595 -17.83 2.34 -7.50
N ASN A 596 -17.02 1.47 -6.90
CA ASN A 596 -17.26 0.03 -6.89
C ASN A 596 -17.43 -0.58 -8.29
N LEU A 597 -16.38 -0.56 -9.14
CA LEU A 597 -16.33 -1.42 -10.33
C LEU A 597 -16.92 -2.80 -9.97
N PRO A 598 -17.85 -3.36 -10.75
CA PRO A 598 -18.43 -4.67 -10.43
C PRO A 598 -17.36 -5.77 -10.30
N ASP A 599 -16.26 -5.60 -11.03
CA ASP A 599 -15.04 -6.41 -10.92
C ASP A 599 -13.79 -5.55 -11.20
N PRO A 600 -13.19 -4.89 -10.19
CA PRO A 600 -11.96 -4.11 -10.40
C PRO A 600 -10.79 -5.00 -10.83
N TRP A 601 -10.85 -6.31 -10.56
CA TRP A 601 -9.77 -7.25 -10.78
C TRP A 601 -9.59 -7.66 -12.24
N SER A 602 -10.57 -7.39 -13.10
CA SER A 602 -10.45 -7.57 -14.55
C SER A 602 -9.70 -6.42 -15.24
N ASN A 603 -9.38 -5.34 -14.50
CA ASN A 603 -8.70 -4.18 -15.05
C ASN A 603 -7.22 -4.49 -15.34
N ALA A 604 -6.76 -4.16 -16.56
CA ALA A 604 -5.40 -4.49 -17.01
C ALA A 604 -4.29 -3.80 -16.19
N GLN A 605 -4.53 -2.58 -15.69
CA GLN A 605 -3.56 -1.90 -14.81
C GLN A 605 -3.51 -2.54 -13.42
N ILE A 606 -4.65 -2.93 -12.84
CA ILE A 606 -4.70 -3.68 -11.57
C ILE A 606 -3.99 -5.03 -11.73
N GLN A 607 -4.25 -5.76 -12.83
CA GLN A 607 -3.55 -7.01 -13.13
C GLN A 607 -2.04 -6.80 -13.30
N ARG A 608 -1.62 -5.66 -13.84
CA ARG A 608 -0.20 -5.30 -13.95
C ARG A 608 0.42 -5.06 -12.57
N VAL A 609 -0.27 -4.37 -11.66
CA VAL A 609 0.16 -4.23 -10.25
C VAL A 609 0.24 -5.60 -9.59
N GLN A 610 -0.79 -6.42 -9.71
CA GLN A 610 -0.78 -7.79 -9.19
C GLN A 610 0.41 -8.60 -9.70
N ALA A 611 0.76 -8.47 -10.99
CA ALA A 611 1.91 -9.13 -11.58
C ALA A 611 3.25 -8.62 -11.01
N GLY A 612 3.45 -7.31 -10.90
CA GLY A 612 4.67 -6.72 -10.36
C GLY A 612 4.91 -7.03 -8.88
N PHE A 613 3.82 -7.12 -8.09
CA PHE A 613 3.85 -7.42 -6.67
C PHE A 613 3.74 -8.91 -6.35
N ASN A 614 3.45 -9.77 -7.32
CA ASN A 614 3.25 -11.21 -7.09
C ASN A 614 4.48 -11.83 -6.35
N PRO A 615 4.26 -12.53 -5.23
CA PRO A 615 5.37 -13.09 -4.44
C PRO A 615 6.12 -14.20 -5.17
N ILE A 616 5.48 -14.93 -6.08
CA ILE A 616 6.08 -16.02 -6.83
C ILE A 616 5.95 -15.68 -8.31
N ALA A 617 6.86 -14.88 -8.84
CA ALA A 617 6.76 -14.31 -10.19
C ALA A 617 7.92 -14.75 -11.08
N ALA A 618 7.69 -14.86 -12.39
CA ALA A 618 8.73 -14.99 -13.40
C ALA A 618 8.69 -13.75 -14.31
N ILE A 619 9.73 -12.94 -14.29
CA ILE A 619 9.74 -11.62 -14.94
C ILE A 619 10.98 -11.49 -15.82
N ASP A 620 10.78 -11.08 -17.08
CA ASP A 620 11.86 -10.58 -17.92
C ASP A 620 12.14 -9.11 -17.56
N LEU A 621 13.03 -8.91 -16.58
CA LEU A 621 13.32 -7.58 -16.06
C LEU A 621 13.80 -6.59 -17.15
N PRO A 622 14.72 -6.94 -18.07
CA PRO A 622 15.08 -6.05 -19.17
C PRO A 622 13.88 -5.64 -20.04
N TYR A 623 12.94 -6.55 -20.29
CA TYR A 623 11.71 -6.24 -21.04
C TYR A 623 10.82 -5.24 -20.28
N TRP A 624 10.60 -5.50 -18.99
CA TRP A 624 9.80 -4.64 -18.12
C TRP A 624 10.41 -3.24 -17.96
N SER A 625 11.72 -3.13 -17.76
CA SER A 625 12.44 -1.85 -17.66
C SER A 625 12.44 -1.08 -18.98
N ALA A 626 12.56 -1.75 -20.13
CA ALA A 626 12.55 -1.07 -21.43
C ALA A 626 11.22 -0.35 -21.71
N SER A 627 10.10 -0.95 -21.28
CA SER A 627 8.76 -0.33 -21.33
C SER A 627 8.38 0.37 -20.03
N GLY A 628 9.32 0.52 -19.09
CA GLY A 628 9.09 0.96 -17.71
C GLY A 628 8.39 2.32 -17.63
N VAL A 629 8.67 3.20 -18.59
CA VAL A 629 7.94 4.44 -18.85
C VAL A 629 6.77 4.14 -19.80
N SER A 630 5.63 3.70 -19.26
CA SER A 630 4.38 3.56 -20.03
C SER A 630 3.95 4.91 -20.67
N ASP A 631 3.01 4.90 -21.60
CA ASP A 631 2.43 6.14 -22.14
C ASP A 631 1.43 6.76 -21.15
N ALA A 632 0.93 7.97 -21.46
CA ALA A 632 -0.05 8.66 -20.62
C ALA A 632 -1.37 7.88 -20.40
N ASN A 633 -1.66 6.88 -21.25
CA ASN A 633 -2.82 6.01 -21.12
C ASN A 633 -2.52 4.73 -20.31
N GLY A 634 -1.31 4.58 -19.77
CA GLY A 634 -0.86 3.36 -19.10
C GLY A 634 -0.62 2.20 -20.07
N GLY A 635 -0.39 2.49 -21.35
CA GLY A 635 -0.03 1.50 -22.35
C GLY A 635 1.30 0.85 -22.00
N PHE A 636 1.28 -0.47 -21.83
CA PHE A 636 2.45 -1.30 -21.56
C PHE A 636 2.26 -2.67 -22.24
N PRO A 637 3.29 -3.22 -22.90
CA PRO A 637 4.58 -2.60 -23.22
C PRO A 637 4.42 -1.45 -24.23
N LEU A 638 5.39 -0.54 -24.30
CA LEU A 638 5.42 0.44 -25.39
C LEU A 638 5.92 -0.22 -26.68
N PRO A 639 5.22 -0.11 -27.83
CA PRO A 639 5.68 -0.73 -29.08
C PRO A 639 7.08 -0.32 -29.53
N SER A 640 7.57 0.87 -29.12
CA SER A 640 8.93 1.34 -29.38
C SER A 640 10.00 0.67 -28.51
N ALA A 641 9.61 0.15 -27.35
CA ALA A 641 10.50 -0.55 -26.42
C ALA A 641 10.52 -2.06 -26.64
N VAL A 642 9.62 -2.58 -27.49
CA VAL A 642 9.57 -4.00 -27.85
C VAL A 642 10.71 -4.35 -28.81
N PRO A 643 11.58 -5.31 -28.47
CA PRO A 643 12.63 -5.73 -29.38
C PRO A 643 12.06 -6.46 -30.59
N GLY A 644 12.82 -6.41 -31.68
CA GLY A 644 12.48 -7.05 -32.92
C GLY A 644 13.55 -8.01 -33.38
N PHE A 645 13.13 -9.14 -33.96
CA PHE A 645 14.01 -10.20 -34.40
C PHE A 645 13.72 -10.60 -35.83
N ALA A 646 14.77 -10.92 -36.59
CA ALA A 646 14.63 -11.59 -37.87
C ALA A 646 14.04 -13.00 -37.68
N GLY A 647 13.38 -13.53 -38.71
CA GLY A 647 12.92 -14.92 -38.71
C GLY A 647 14.08 -15.91 -38.63
N ASN A 648 13.84 -17.09 -38.09
CA ASN A 648 14.83 -18.17 -37.92
C ASN A 648 16.07 -17.77 -37.12
N THR A 649 15.96 -16.77 -36.24
CA THR A 649 17.07 -16.29 -35.42
C THR A 649 16.90 -16.80 -33.99
N ARG A 650 18.01 -17.14 -33.34
CA ARG A 650 18.02 -17.53 -31.93
C ARG A 650 17.78 -16.31 -31.05
N VAL A 651 16.83 -16.43 -30.13
CA VAL A 651 16.52 -15.44 -29.10
C VAL A 651 16.88 -16.03 -27.75
N ASP A 652 17.66 -15.27 -26.98
CA ASP A 652 18.04 -15.61 -25.61
C ASP A 652 17.51 -14.56 -24.65
N ARG A 653 16.80 -15.00 -23.63
CA ARG A 653 16.29 -14.19 -22.53
C ARG A 653 16.75 -14.77 -21.20
N THR A 654 16.94 -13.90 -20.21
CA THR A 654 17.24 -14.30 -18.83
C THR A 654 16.06 -13.90 -17.96
N ILE A 655 15.30 -14.89 -17.50
CA ILE A 655 14.10 -14.67 -16.70
C ILE A 655 14.47 -14.67 -15.23
N THR A 656 14.04 -13.67 -14.49
CA THR A 656 14.22 -13.64 -13.04
C THR A 656 12.99 -14.27 -12.39
N VAL A 657 13.20 -15.38 -11.68
CA VAL A 657 12.14 -16.10 -10.98
C VAL A 657 12.29 -15.84 -9.48
N PHE A 658 11.24 -15.30 -8.87
CA PHE A 658 11.22 -14.91 -7.47
C PHE A 658 10.44 -15.92 -6.62
N ASN A 659 10.82 -16.06 -5.35
CA ASN A 659 10.12 -16.86 -4.35
C ASN A 659 10.05 -16.10 -3.02
N ASP A 660 9.08 -15.20 -2.88
CA ASP A 660 8.78 -14.46 -1.64
C ASP A 660 7.66 -15.12 -0.82
N ASP A 661 7.48 -16.43 -0.99
CA ASP A 661 6.65 -17.25 -0.11
C ASP A 661 7.36 -17.50 1.22
N PHE A 662 6.59 -17.94 2.21
CA PHE A 662 7.07 -18.34 3.53
C PHE A 662 7.28 -19.84 3.69
N THR A 663 6.86 -20.64 2.69
CA THR A 663 7.02 -22.09 2.70
C THR A 663 7.44 -22.63 1.33
N GLY A 664 8.19 -23.73 1.31
CA GLY A 664 8.56 -24.44 0.08
C GLY A 664 9.55 -23.69 -0.82
N THR A 665 10.70 -24.30 -1.08
CA THR A 665 11.72 -23.73 -1.98
C THR A 665 11.54 -24.12 -3.44
N ALA A 666 10.73 -25.13 -3.73
CA ALA A 666 10.41 -25.55 -5.09
C ALA A 666 9.42 -24.57 -5.73
N VAL A 667 9.77 -24.04 -6.91
CA VAL A 667 8.92 -23.22 -7.77
C VAL A 667 8.90 -23.85 -9.15
N ASP A 668 7.73 -24.29 -9.59
CA ASP A 668 7.54 -24.77 -10.96
C ASP A 668 7.59 -23.56 -11.89
N PHE A 669 8.49 -23.55 -12.85
CA PHE A 669 8.63 -22.51 -13.86
C PHE A 669 8.33 -23.08 -15.24
N THR A 670 7.36 -22.49 -15.92
CA THR A 670 6.99 -22.86 -17.29
C THR A 670 7.05 -21.63 -18.18
N TRP A 671 7.43 -21.84 -19.43
CA TRP A 671 7.41 -20.79 -20.44
C TRP A 671 7.00 -21.34 -21.80
N SER A 672 6.36 -20.49 -22.61
CA SER A 672 6.09 -20.79 -24.02
C SER A 672 6.26 -19.56 -24.88
N ALA A 673 7.00 -19.70 -25.98
CA ALA A 673 7.04 -18.74 -27.07
C ALA A 673 5.89 -19.07 -28.04
N ARG A 674 4.99 -18.11 -28.27
CA ARG A 674 3.74 -18.30 -29.04
C ARG A 674 3.61 -17.31 -30.18
N LEU A 675 3.12 -17.79 -31.32
CA LEU A 675 3.00 -16.98 -32.52
C LEU A 675 1.78 -16.06 -32.48
N ASP A 676 1.99 -14.77 -32.75
CA ASP A 676 0.99 -13.71 -33.00
C ASP A 676 -0.02 -13.38 -31.90
N SER A 677 -0.20 -14.25 -30.90
CA SER A 677 -1.02 -14.01 -29.71
C SER A 677 -0.55 -14.86 -28.52
N PRO A 678 -0.87 -14.50 -27.27
CA PRO A 678 -0.52 -15.30 -26.09
C PRO A 678 -1.23 -16.66 -26.02
N THR A 679 -2.26 -16.89 -26.83
CA THR A 679 -2.95 -18.18 -26.97
C THR A 679 -2.66 -18.86 -28.31
N GLY A 680 -1.78 -18.27 -29.13
CA GLY A 680 -1.42 -18.76 -30.45
C GLY A 680 -0.59 -20.04 -30.43
N ALA A 681 -0.19 -20.47 -31.63
CA ALA A 681 0.61 -21.68 -31.83
C ALA A 681 1.93 -21.61 -31.02
N VAL A 682 2.24 -22.67 -30.28
CA VAL A 682 3.48 -22.79 -29.53
C VAL A 682 4.62 -23.03 -30.50
N ILE A 683 5.60 -22.13 -30.53
CA ILE A 683 6.83 -22.24 -31.33
C ILE A 683 7.90 -22.99 -30.53
N ALA A 684 7.99 -22.70 -29.24
CA ALA A 684 8.89 -23.37 -28.31
C ALA A 684 8.30 -23.27 -26.89
N SER A 685 8.68 -24.20 -26.03
CA SER A 685 8.28 -24.18 -24.63
C SER A 685 9.28 -24.93 -23.77
N GLY A 686 9.29 -24.63 -22.48
CA GLY A 686 10.06 -25.36 -21.49
C GLY A 686 9.35 -25.38 -20.14
N SER A 687 9.70 -26.36 -19.33
CA SER A 687 9.21 -26.53 -17.97
C SER A 687 10.35 -27.05 -17.10
N THR A 688 10.53 -26.48 -15.92
CA THR A 688 11.51 -26.93 -14.94
C THR A 688 11.04 -26.56 -13.55
N THR A 689 11.40 -27.34 -12.54
CA THR A 689 11.20 -26.98 -11.14
C THR A 689 12.50 -26.38 -10.61
N LEU A 690 12.45 -25.13 -10.19
CA LEU A 690 13.58 -24.38 -9.63
C LEU A 690 13.59 -24.52 -8.10
N ILE A 691 14.78 -24.66 -7.52
CA ILE A 691 14.97 -24.58 -6.07
C ILE A 691 15.45 -23.17 -5.74
N ILE A 692 14.53 -22.36 -5.20
CA ILE A 692 14.75 -20.94 -4.89
C ILE A 692 14.61 -20.78 -3.38
N PRO A 693 15.66 -20.29 -2.66
CA PRO A 693 15.53 -19.95 -1.26
C PRO A 693 14.37 -18.99 -0.99
N LEU A 694 13.72 -19.13 0.15
CA LEU A 694 12.60 -18.25 0.53
C LEU A 694 13.06 -16.79 0.68
N GLY A 695 12.25 -15.86 0.20
CA GLY A 695 12.56 -14.43 0.12
C GLY A 695 13.64 -14.07 -0.90
N SER A 696 13.93 -14.95 -1.88
CA SER A 696 15.03 -14.79 -2.83
C SER A 696 14.58 -14.95 -4.29
N ARG A 697 15.54 -14.89 -5.21
CA ARG A 697 15.35 -15.04 -6.66
C ARG A 697 16.49 -15.80 -7.31
N VAL A 698 16.22 -16.38 -8.47
CA VAL A 698 17.23 -16.95 -9.36
C VAL A 698 17.04 -16.43 -10.78
N GLN A 699 18.11 -16.48 -11.57
CA GLN A 699 18.06 -16.20 -13.00
C GLN A 699 18.00 -17.52 -13.77
N GLN A 700 17.01 -17.65 -14.65
CA GLN A 700 16.78 -18.83 -15.48
C GLN A 700 16.87 -18.45 -16.97
N PRO A 701 17.85 -18.96 -17.73
CA PRO A 701 17.93 -18.72 -19.16
C PRO A 701 16.77 -19.40 -19.90
N VAL A 702 16.27 -18.72 -20.92
CA VAL A 702 15.26 -19.18 -21.87
C VAL A 702 15.77 -18.89 -23.28
N SER A 703 15.77 -19.91 -24.14
CA SER A 703 16.20 -19.79 -25.53
C SER A 703 15.19 -20.42 -26.47
N PHE A 704 14.92 -19.76 -27.59
CA PHE A 704 14.09 -20.30 -28.66
C PHE A 704 14.52 -19.71 -30.01
N ALA A 705 14.11 -20.34 -31.11
CA ALA A 705 14.26 -19.78 -32.45
C ALA A 705 12.97 -19.08 -32.87
N THR A 706 13.07 -17.87 -33.43
CA THR A 706 11.92 -17.20 -34.04
C THR A 706 11.44 -17.98 -35.28
N PRO A 707 10.13 -18.03 -35.54
CA PRO A 707 9.62 -18.69 -36.74
C PRO A 707 9.97 -17.87 -37.99
N ALA A 708 9.94 -18.54 -39.15
CA ALA A 708 10.22 -17.91 -40.45
C ALA A 708 9.15 -16.88 -40.87
N GLY A 709 7.92 -17.00 -40.36
CA GLY A 709 6.79 -16.12 -40.67
C GLY A 709 5.96 -15.79 -39.44
N GLY A 710 5.08 -14.79 -39.57
CA GLY A 710 4.28 -14.21 -38.49
C GLY A 710 4.62 -12.73 -38.27
N SER A 711 3.95 -12.12 -37.29
CA SER A 711 4.11 -10.70 -36.92
C SER A 711 4.75 -10.53 -35.54
N ARG A 712 4.47 -11.41 -34.58
CA ARG A 712 4.95 -11.32 -33.19
C ARG A 712 5.24 -12.69 -32.59
N VAL A 713 6.13 -12.72 -31.59
CA VAL A 713 6.28 -13.85 -30.66
C VAL A 713 5.93 -13.38 -29.27
N TYR A 714 4.93 -13.97 -28.64
CA TYR A 714 4.57 -13.77 -27.25
C TYR A 714 5.37 -14.72 -26.37
N LEU A 715 6.05 -14.21 -25.36
CA LEU A 715 6.68 -15.01 -24.33
C LEU A 715 5.72 -15.11 -23.14
N VAL A 716 5.06 -16.25 -23.00
CA VAL A 716 4.18 -16.51 -21.86
C VAL A 716 5.02 -17.15 -20.76
N LEU A 717 5.13 -16.47 -19.62
CA LEU A 717 5.86 -16.93 -18.44
C LEU A 717 4.86 -17.33 -17.36
N SER A 718 5.09 -18.44 -16.67
CA SER A 718 4.25 -18.83 -15.55
C SER A 718 5.05 -19.52 -14.47
N THR A 719 4.65 -19.27 -13.22
CA THR A 719 5.14 -20.01 -12.06
C THR A 719 4.00 -20.75 -11.37
N GLY A 720 4.34 -21.82 -10.66
CA GLY A 720 3.43 -22.53 -9.79
C GLY A 720 4.12 -23.11 -8.57
N LYS A 721 3.29 -23.52 -7.61
CA LYS A 721 3.70 -24.29 -6.44
C LYS A 721 2.72 -25.40 -6.18
N SER A 722 3.25 -26.59 -5.87
CA SER A 722 2.45 -27.76 -5.51
C SER A 722 1.34 -28.05 -6.53
N GLY A 723 1.63 -27.86 -7.82
CA GLY A 723 0.68 -28.08 -8.92
C GLY A 723 -0.35 -26.95 -9.15
N VAL A 724 -0.28 -25.84 -8.41
CA VAL A 724 -1.15 -24.67 -8.59
C VAL A 724 -0.37 -23.55 -9.25
N THR A 725 -0.86 -23.02 -10.37
CA THR A 725 -0.32 -21.81 -11.00
C THR A 725 -0.52 -20.61 -10.09
N THR A 726 0.57 -19.92 -9.75
CA THR A 726 0.56 -18.74 -8.87
C THR A 726 0.73 -17.44 -9.63
N PHE A 727 1.25 -17.49 -10.86
CA PHE A 727 1.49 -16.34 -11.71
C PHE A 727 1.48 -16.72 -13.19
N THR A 728 1.02 -15.80 -14.03
CA THR A 728 1.18 -15.85 -15.48
C THR A 728 1.36 -14.44 -16.02
N ASP A 729 2.39 -14.21 -16.84
CA ASP A 729 2.49 -13.01 -17.69
C ASP A 729 2.31 -13.42 -19.15
N THR A 730 1.34 -12.80 -19.81
CA THR A 730 1.01 -13.00 -21.23
C THR A 730 1.26 -11.76 -22.08
N ALA A 731 1.74 -10.67 -21.49
CA ALA A 731 1.90 -9.39 -22.18
C ALA A 731 3.23 -9.27 -22.92
N GLU A 732 4.23 -10.05 -22.53
CA GLU A 732 5.56 -9.98 -23.12
C GLU A 732 5.52 -10.48 -24.57
N TYR A 733 5.90 -9.62 -25.51
CA TYR A 733 6.03 -9.99 -26.91
C TYR A 733 7.21 -9.29 -27.59
N PHE A 734 7.67 -9.92 -28.66
CA PHE A 734 8.69 -9.44 -29.58
C PHE A 734 8.10 -9.28 -30.97
N THR A 735 8.62 -8.33 -31.75
CA THR A 735 8.23 -8.20 -33.17
C THR A 735 9.04 -9.15 -34.05
N LEU A 736 8.38 -9.76 -35.03
CA LEU A 736 9.02 -10.57 -36.06
C LEU A 736 9.17 -9.76 -37.34
N GLY A 737 10.31 -9.92 -38.01
CA GLY A 737 10.64 -9.21 -39.24
C GLY A 737 11.20 -7.79 -39.01
N ALA A 738 11.58 -7.45 -37.78
CA ALA A 738 12.36 -6.25 -37.55
C ALA A 738 13.73 -6.38 -38.25
N GLY A 739 14.00 -5.45 -39.15
CA GLY A 739 15.14 -5.52 -40.08
C GLY A 739 14.79 -6.00 -41.49
N GLN A 740 13.53 -6.33 -41.77
CA GLN A 740 13.04 -6.52 -43.14
C GLN A 740 11.89 -5.54 -43.38
N GLY A 741 12.23 -4.25 -43.45
CA GLY A 741 11.38 -3.37 -44.25
C GLY A 741 11.36 -3.85 -45.71
N PRO A 742 10.61 -3.18 -46.60
CA PRO A 742 10.65 -3.52 -48.03
C PRO A 742 12.11 -3.59 -48.51
N THR A 743 12.41 -4.48 -49.46
CA THR A 743 13.71 -4.46 -50.15
C THR A 743 13.97 -3.03 -50.66
N PRO A 744 15.12 -2.40 -50.41
CA PRO A 744 15.39 -1.06 -50.93
C PRO A 744 15.16 -1.01 -52.44
N GLY A 745 14.50 0.05 -52.90
CA GLY A 745 14.00 0.10 -54.27
C GLY A 745 12.99 1.20 -54.50
N LYS A 746 12.44 1.25 -55.70
CA LYS A 746 11.46 2.25 -56.11
C LYS A 746 10.05 1.71 -55.87
N TYR A 747 9.21 2.51 -55.22
CA TYR A 747 7.87 2.11 -54.81
C TYR A 747 6.82 3.16 -55.14
N ARG A 748 5.62 2.70 -55.46
CA ARG A 748 4.40 3.47 -55.26
C ARG A 748 3.85 3.13 -53.87
N ILE A 749 3.78 4.12 -52.99
CA ILE A 749 3.34 3.95 -51.60
C ILE A 749 1.87 4.33 -51.51
N VAL A 750 0.97 3.34 -51.41
CA VAL A 750 -0.48 3.51 -51.59
C VAL A 750 -1.24 3.35 -50.29
N ASN A 751 -2.09 4.31 -49.94
CA ASN A 751 -2.88 4.23 -48.71
C ASN A 751 -3.93 3.11 -48.79
N ARG A 752 -4.08 2.32 -47.72
CA ARG A 752 -5.03 1.20 -47.64
C ARG A 752 -6.49 1.66 -47.69
N ASN A 753 -6.81 2.82 -47.10
CA ASN A 753 -8.17 3.33 -47.04
C ASN A 753 -8.64 3.87 -48.40
N SER A 754 -7.82 4.70 -49.05
CA SER A 754 -8.22 5.42 -50.27
C SER A 754 -7.77 4.77 -51.57
N GLY A 755 -6.79 3.86 -51.52
CA GLY A 755 -6.14 3.32 -52.72
C GLY A 755 -5.27 4.33 -53.47
N LYS A 756 -5.01 5.51 -52.89
CA LYS A 756 -4.24 6.60 -53.53
C LYS A 756 -2.79 6.67 -53.03
N PRO A 757 -1.83 7.01 -53.91
CA PRO A 757 -0.44 7.11 -53.52
C PRO A 757 -0.11 8.36 -52.70
N LEU A 758 0.84 8.21 -51.78
CA LEU A 758 1.58 9.29 -51.15
C LEU A 758 2.37 10.07 -52.22
N ALA A 759 2.24 11.39 -52.21
CA ALA A 759 2.86 12.28 -53.17
C ALA A 759 3.19 13.64 -52.54
N ILE A 760 3.83 14.51 -53.32
CA ILE A 760 4.03 15.92 -52.97
C ILE A 760 3.07 16.78 -53.78
N ALA A 761 2.38 17.70 -53.11
CA ALA A 761 1.38 18.56 -53.72
C ALA A 761 1.96 19.31 -54.94
N GLY A 762 1.32 19.13 -56.09
CA GLY A 762 1.71 19.77 -57.35
C GLY A 762 3.11 19.39 -57.88
N ASN A 763 3.74 18.32 -57.37
CA ASN A 763 5.14 17.98 -57.65
C ASN A 763 6.09 19.17 -57.43
N SER A 764 5.75 20.06 -56.49
CA SER A 764 6.58 21.23 -56.17
C SER A 764 8.01 20.80 -55.85
N THR A 765 8.99 21.57 -56.32
CA THR A 765 10.41 21.33 -56.02
C THR A 765 10.88 22.08 -54.77
N ALA A 766 10.01 22.84 -54.11
CA ALA A 766 10.35 23.62 -52.92
C ALA A 766 10.53 22.73 -51.67
N ASP A 767 11.47 23.14 -50.81
CA ASP A 767 11.51 22.68 -49.41
C ASP A 767 10.25 23.14 -48.69
N GLY A 768 9.69 22.26 -47.86
CA GLY A 768 8.43 22.51 -47.16
C GLY A 768 7.16 22.25 -47.98
N ALA A 769 7.28 21.72 -49.21
CA ALA A 769 6.11 21.32 -49.98
C ALA A 769 5.37 20.16 -49.29
N LYS A 770 4.04 20.27 -49.24
CA LYS A 770 3.17 19.39 -48.44
C LYS A 770 3.10 17.98 -49.01
N ALA A 771 3.22 16.98 -48.13
CA ALA A 771 2.89 15.60 -48.44
C ALA A 771 1.37 15.41 -48.46
N VAL A 772 0.86 14.81 -49.53
CA VAL A 772 -0.57 14.58 -49.75
C VAL A 772 -0.79 13.17 -50.29
N GLN A 773 -2.02 12.68 -50.26
CA GLN A 773 -2.43 11.61 -51.16
C GLN A 773 -3.09 12.18 -52.42
N GLN A 774 -2.83 11.59 -53.58
CA GLN A 774 -3.49 12.01 -54.83
C GLN A 774 -3.44 10.89 -55.88
N SER A 775 -4.42 10.84 -56.77
CA SER A 775 -4.40 9.95 -57.94
C SER A 775 -3.14 10.17 -58.79
N GLY A 776 -2.54 9.10 -59.30
CA GLY A 776 -1.38 9.19 -60.18
C GLY A 776 -0.36 8.06 -59.98
N ASN A 777 0.84 8.30 -60.50
CA ASN A 777 1.99 7.38 -60.50
C ASN A 777 3.16 7.92 -59.66
N ALA A 778 2.88 8.65 -58.58
CA ALA A 778 3.89 9.15 -57.66
C ALA A 778 4.78 8.01 -57.13
N THR A 779 6.10 8.14 -57.29
CA THR A 779 7.07 7.13 -56.85
C THR A 779 8.07 7.68 -55.85
N TRP A 780 8.48 6.81 -54.95
CA TRP A 780 9.46 7.07 -53.91
C TRP A 780 10.57 6.02 -53.97
N THR A 781 11.82 6.47 -53.99
CA THR A 781 12.96 5.60 -53.71
C THR A 781 13.06 5.37 -52.20
N VAL A 782 12.92 4.12 -51.77
CA VAL A 782 13.10 3.69 -50.38
C VAL A 782 14.53 3.16 -50.22
N SER A 783 15.33 3.84 -49.40
CA SER A 783 16.73 3.48 -49.12
C SER A 783 16.89 3.06 -47.66
N ALA A 784 17.64 1.98 -47.41
CA ALA A 784 17.94 1.53 -46.06
C ALA A 784 18.91 2.51 -45.35
N GLY A 785 18.63 2.78 -44.09
CA GLY A 785 19.47 3.52 -43.15
C GLY A 785 20.04 2.61 -42.05
N GLN A 786 20.59 3.22 -41.00
CA GLN A 786 21.12 2.48 -39.84
C GLN A 786 19.99 1.96 -38.94
N ASN A 787 20.24 0.89 -38.18
CA ASN A 787 19.32 0.35 -37.18
C ASN A 787 17.90 0.02 -37.72
N GLY A 788 17.80 -0.37 -38.99
CA GLY A 788 16.53 -0.74 -39.62
C GLY A 788 15.62 0.43 -40.01
N SER A 789 16.14 1.66 -40.02
CA SER A 789 15.42 2.83 -40.56
C SER A 789 15.49 2.92 -42.08
N PHE A 790 14.63 3.75 -42.66
CA PHE A 790 14.56 4.02 -44.10
C PHE A 790 14.44 5.51 -44.36
N THR A 791 14.97 5.95 -45.50
CA THR A 791 14.70 7.27 -46.07
C THR A 791 13.79 7.10 -47.28
N LEU A 792 12.73 7.91 -47.36
CA LEU A 792 11.79 7.91 -48.49
C LEU A 792 12.08 9.14 -49.33
N ARG A 793 12.72 8.96 -50.49
CA ARG A 793 13.05 10.06 -51.42
C ARG A 793 12.01 10.14 -52.53
N TYR A 794 11.38 11.29 -52.69
CA TYR A 794 10.43 11.53 -53.77
C TYR A 794 11.15 11.66 -55.10
N ASP A 795 10.83 10.80 -56.07
CA ASP A 795 11.64 10.69 -57.29
C ASP A 795 11.55 11.94 -58.17
N ALA A 796 10.40 12.62 -58.19
CA ALA A 796 10.21 13.80 -59.03
C ALA A 796 11.08 14.99 -58.59
N THR A 797 11.54 15.03 -57.35
CA THR A 797 12.24 16.20 -56.77
C THR A 797 13.61 15.84 -56.18
N GLY A 798 13.86 14.57 -55.88
CA GLY A 798 15.06 14.10 -55.19
C GLY A 798 15.09 14.43 -53.68
N LYS A 799 14.05 15.06 -53.13
CA LYS A 799 13.92 15.41 -51.70
C LYS A 799 13.27 14.29 -50.91
N VAL A 800 13.36 14.33 -49.58
CA VAL A 800 12.93 13.22 -48.71
C VAL A 800 11.71 13.59 -47.87
N LEU A 801 10.90 12.60 -47.50
CA LEU A 801 9.78 12.76 -46.59
C LEU A 801 10.29 13.21 -45.21
N ASP A 802 9.71 14.29 -44.70
CA ASP A 802 10.25 15.07 -43.60
C ASP A 802 9.14 15.49 -42.63
N VAL A 803 9.46 15.44 -41.33
CA VAL A 803 8.64 16.05 -40.28
C VAL A 803 9.07 17.51 -40.11
N ASN A 804 8.13 18.43 -40.35
CA ASN A 804 8.39 19.86 -40.27
C ASN A 804 8.94 20.28 -38.90
N GLY A 805 10.11 20.90 -38.91
CA GLY A 805 10.80 21.39 -37.72
C GLY A 805 11.16 20.29 -36.71
N SER A 806 11.22 19.02 -37.12
CA SER A 806 11.43 17.87 -36.21
C SER A 806 10.41 17.80 -35.07
N SER A 807 9.21 18.36 -35.27
CA SER A 807 8.18 18.45 -34.24
C SER A 807 7.63 17.08 -33.82
N SER A 808 7.31 16.91 -32.54
CA SER A 808 6.59 15.77 -31.99
C SER A 808 5.07 15.98 -31.88
N THR A 809 4.53 17.07 -32.45
CA THR A 809 3.11 17.40 -32.37
C THR A 809 2.28 16.54 -33.34
N ALA A 810 1.33 15.77 -32.81
CA ALA A 810 0.34 15.05 -33.59
C ALA A 810 -0.59 16.01 -34.36
N GLY A 811 -0.94 15.64 -35.59
CA GLY A 811 -1.73 16.46 -36.53
C GLY A 811 -0.91 17.37 -37.42
N LEU A 812 0.41 17.43 -37.25
CA LEU A 812 1.25 18.29 -38.07
C LEU A 812 1.40 17.72 -39.49
N GLN A 813 1.24 18.58 -40.49
CA GLN A 813 1.45 18.29 -41.90
C GLN A 813 2.89 17.80 -42.17
N LEU A 814 3.03 16.62 -42.77
CA LEU A 814 4.30 16.15 -43.32
C LEU A 814 4.67 16.92 -44.57
N GLN A 815 5.95 17.03 -44.85
CA GLN A 815 6.48 17.77 -45.99
C GLN A 815 7.58 16.97 -46.69
N GLN A 816 8.10 17.50 -47.80
CA GLN A 816 9.43 17.13 -48.26
C GLN A 816 10.45 18.17 -47.83
N TRP A 817 11.70 17.73 -47.67
CA TRP A 817 12.84 18.62 -47.45
C TRP A 817 14.11 18.04 -48.07
N THR A 818 15.08 18.90 -48.36
CA THR A 818 16.43 18.51 -48.76
C THR A 818 17.03 17.56 -47.73
N ALA A 819 17.59 16.43 -48.18
CA ALA A 819 18.12 15.43 -47.26
C ALA A 819 19.24 16.01 -46.39
N ASN A 820 19.12 15.88 -45.06
CA ASN A 820 20.07 16.39 -44.08
C ASN A 820 20.52 15.33 -43.06
N GLY A 821 19.97 14.12 -43.14
CA GLY A 821 20.35 12.97 -42.29
C GLY A 821 19.70 12.96 -40.89
N GLY A 822 18.90 13.97 -40.54
CA GLY A 822 18.21 14.06 -39.26
C GLY A 822 17.18 12.94 -39.04
N THR A 823 16.89 12.61 -37.77
CA THR A 823 15.91 11.58 -37.40
C THR A 823 14.48 11.92 -37.83
N ASN A 824 14.19 13.20 -38.09
CA ASN A 824 12.95 13.69 -38.68
C ASN A 824 12.74 13.31 -40.16
N GLN A 825 13.79 12.78 -40.82
CA GLN A 825 13.76 12.27 -42.21
C GLN A 825 13.94 10.75 -42.29
N GLN A 826 14.04 10.08 -41.14
CA GLN A 826 14.23 8.65 -41.03
C GLN A 826 12.95 7.98 -40.52
N TRP A 827 12.62 6.83 -41.10
CA TRP A 827 11.33 6.16 -40.91
C TRP A 827 11.51 4.66 -40.66
N PHE A 828 10.78 4.11 -39.70
CA PHE A 828 10.57 2.67 -39.58
C PHE A 828 9.36 2.27 -40.43
N LEU A 829 9.57 1.41 -41.41
CA LEU A 829 8.51 0.79 -42.21
C LEU A 829 8.07 -0.51 -41.52
N ARG A 830 7.10 -0.42 -40.62
CA ARG A 830 6.67 -1.54 -39.77
C ARG A 830 5.52 -2.29 -40.44
N SER A 831 5.65 -3.60 -40.58
CA SER A 831 4.62 -4.45 -41.20
C SER A 831 3.30 -4.38 -40.43
N ALA A 832 2.20 -4.33 -41.17
CA ALA A 832 0.82 -4.44 -40.74
C ALA A 832 0.15 -5.62 -41.47
N ALA A 833 -0.91 -6.17 -40.89
CA ALA A 833 -1.58 -7.35 -41.42
C ALA A 833 -2.04 -7.16 -42.88
N GLY A 834 -1.76 -8.16 -43.73
CA GLY A 834 -2.19 -8.20 -45.13
C GLY A 834 -1.25 -7.54 -46.14
N GLY A 835 0.05 -7.41 -45.81
CA GLY A 835 1.06 -6.85 -46.73
C GLY A 835 1.12 -5.32 -46.76
N PHE A 836 0.57 -4.68 -45.73
CA PHE A 836 0.62 -3.22 -45.54
C PHE A 836 1.71 -2.84 -44.54
N PHE A 837 2.03 -1.56 -44.45
CA PHE A 837 3.04 -1.02 -43.54
C PHE A 837 2.54 0.27 -42.89
N THR A 838 2.92 0.52 -41.65
CA THR A 838 2.89 1.87 -41.07
C THR A 838 4.25 2.53 -41.30
N ILE A 839 4.25 3.82 -41.62
CA ILE A 839 5.46 4.62 -41.84
C ILE A 839 5.66 5.47 -40.57
N ALA A 840 6.51 5.01 -39.65
CA ALA A 840 6.70 5.62 -38.32
C ALA A 840 7.99 6.44 -38.25
N ASN A 841 7.95 7.68 -37.80
CA ASN A 841 9.16 8.50 -37.70
C ASN A 841 10.10 7.98 -36.61
N VAL A 842 11.41 7.96 -36.89
CA VAL A 842 12.43 7.47 -35.94
C VAL A 842 12.58 8.40 -34.73
N GLY A 843 12.47 9.72 -34.92
CA GLY A 843 12.69 10.71 -33.87
C GLY A 843 11.55 10.81 -32.84
N ASN A 844 10.31 10.52 -33.23
CA ASN A 844 9.16 10.72 -32.34
C ASN A 844 8.14 9.56 -32.30
N GLY A 845 8.27 8.55 -33.16
CA GLY A 845 7.40 7.37 -33.19
C GLY A 845 6.00 7.56 -33.78
N LEU A 846 5.62 8.79 -34.19
CA LEU A 846 4.33 9.06 -34.85
C LEU A 846 4.31 8.52 -36.28
N VAL A 847 3.12 8.19 -36.79
CA VAL A 847 2.94 7.55 -38.10
C VAL A 847 2.34 8.48 -39.14
N ALA A 848 2.69 8.28 -40.42
CA ALA A 848 2.07 8.96 -41.54
C ALA A 848 0.58 8.56 -41.68
N ASP A 849 -0.30 9.55 -41.59
CA ASP A 849 -1.75 9.43 -41.48
C ASP A 849 -2.43 10.34 -42.52
N VAL A 850 -3.38 9.80 -43.29
CA VAL A 850 -4.25 10.63 -44.13
C VAL A 850 -5.32 11.28 -43.24
N TYR A 851 -5.21 12.60 -43.06
CA TYR A 851 -5.99 13.35 -42.10
C TYR A 851 -7.50 13.17 -42.32
N GLY A 852 -8.22 12.88 -41.23
CA GLY A 852 -9.67 12.66 -41.24
C GLY A 852 -10.13 11.45 -42.07
N GLN A 853 -9.22 10.50 -42.36
CA GLN A 853 -9.49 9.35 -43.24
C GLN A 853 -10.02 9.73 -44.63
N SER A 854 -9.69 10.93 -45.10
CA SER A 854 -10.17 11.44 -46.39
C SER A 854 -9.76 10.51 -47.54
N THR A 855 -10.62 10.42 -48.56
CA THR A 855 -10.33 9.71 -49.81
C THR A 855 -10.13 10.66 -51.00
N SER A 856 -10.16 11.98 -50.76
CA SER A 856 -10.01 13.02 -51.79
C SER A 856 -8.55 13.17 -52.25
N ASP A 857 -8.37 13.63 -53.49
CA ASP A 857 -7.06 14.07 -53.99
C ASP A 857 -6.62 15.35 -53.28
N GLY A 858 -5.32 15.45 -53.00
CA GLY A 858 -4.73 16.57 -52.27
C GLY A 858 -4.98 16.51 -50.76
N ALA A 859 -5.61 15.45 -50.24
CA ALA A 859 -5.81 15.29 -48.80
C ALA A 859 -4.46 15.22 -48.07
N GLN A 860 -4.38 15.92 -46.94
CA GLN A 860 -3.14 16.10 -46.19
C GLN A 860 -2.69 14.79 -45.56
N VAL A 861 -1.38 14.50 -45.69
CA VAL A 861 -0.73 13.46 -44.91
C VAL A 861 -0.02 14.13 -43.72
N VAL A 862 -0.47 13.80 -42.52
CA VAL A 862 0.02 14.35 -41.25
C VAL A 862 0.77 13.27 -40.47
N GLN A 863 1.50 13.65 -39.43
CA GLN A 863 1.94 12.70 -38.40
C GLN A 863 0.87 12.54 -37.32
N TRP A 864 0.55 11.32 -36.91
CA TRP A 864 -0.45 11.06 -35.87
C TRP A 864 -0.03 9.90 -34.95
N THR A 865 -0.63 9.82 -33.76
CA THR A 865 -0.45 8.69 -32.86
C THR A 865 -0.98 7.41 -33.54
N ALA A 866 -0.20 6.34 -33.53
CA ALA A 866 -0.63 5.07 -34.10
C ALA A 866 -1.90 4.57 -33.40
N ASN A 867 -2.97 4.36 -34.16
CA ASN A 867 -4.29 3.95 -33.65
C ASN A 867 -4.85 2.70 -34.36
N GLY A 868 -4.09 2.12 -35.29
CA GLY A 868 -4.49 0.93 -36.05
C GLY A 868 -5.42 1.22 -37.24
N GLY A 869 -5.82 2.48 -37.46
CA GLY A 869 -6.69 2.88 -38.55
C GLY A 869 -6.11 2.57 -39.93
N VAL A 870 -6.98 2.22 -40.87
CA VAL A 870 -6.58 1.89 -42.26
C VAL A 870 -6.00 3.08 -43.02
N ASN A 871 -6.31 4.31 -42.59
CA ASN A 871 -5.72 5.55 -43.11
C ASN A 871 -4.24 5.74 -42.71
N GLN A 872 -3.72 4.94 -41.77
CA GLN A 872 -2.30 4.92 -41.34
C GLN A 872 -1.49 3.79 -41.99
N GLN A 873 -2.15 2.97 -42.84
CA GLN A 873 -1.56 1.76 -43.41
C GLN A 873 -1.32 1.96 -44.91
N TRP A 874 -0.15 1.56 -45.38
CA TRP A 874 0.35 1.84 -46.72
C TRP A 874 0.85 0.56 -47.39
N GLN A 875 0.43 0.31 -48.62
CA GLN A 875 0.95 -0.75 -49.46
C GLN A 875 2.15 -0.22 -50.25
N LEU A 876 3.26 -0.93 -50.22
CA LEU A 876 4.44 -0.59 -51.02
C LEU A 876 4.45 -1.46 -52.27
N LEU A 877 4.10 -0.86 -53.41
CA LEU A 877 4.05 -1.54 -54.71
C LEU A 877 5.38 -1.30 -55.46
N PRO A 878 6.23 -2.33 -55.64
CA PRO A 878 7.50 -2.19 -56.36
C PRO A 878 7.28 -1.61 -57.76
N GLN A 879 8.18 -0.76 -58.19
CA GLN A 879 8.24 -0.20 -59.54
C GLN A 879 9.54 -0.66 -60.17
N ASN A 880 9.44 -1.33 -61.32
CA ASN A 880 10.59 -1.80 -62.10
C ASN A 880 11.35 -0.64 -62.75
#